data_AF-A0A1L7VG03-F1
#
_entry.id   AF-A0A1L7VG03-F1
#
_cell.length_a   1.000
_cell.length_b   1.000
_cell.length_c   1.000
_cell.angle_alpha   90.00
_cell.angle_beta   90.00
_cell.angle_gamma   90.00
#
_symmetry.space_group_name_H-M   'P 1'
#
loop_
_entity.id
_entity.type
_entity.pdbx_description
1 polymer ?
#
loop_
_entity_poly.entity_id
_entity_poly.type
_entity_poly.pdbx_seq_one_letter_code
_entity_poly.pdbx_strand_id
1 'polypeptide(L)'
;MAEAQVLPPRQGEQQQGGGGGSGFSFNKLLLGGAIYFGINAALNLALKKDQRGVTVTNPETGEAVTVPGNVEGVPPFQLRPKELNEGATYRNIPKNIAPIWPQDSHVDIIVTLSQSFNPAPISQVPDEYLVLQEKEFHLSNKSDKRTIETKFTVPPAVQHNGTLWGHFYIGLPGSNLDPKQPGYDTSKAYYFTWPLTQYLPKKKVAKTRNLLEDIPKHEEEPEEEEPTGPIIANYYHPNASLSFVPDLGVRDFATMAPQMRQYLRLEATGARDGSGQHAWYYPVLFVNTFWQLTSQMTLLNDTVKELPLRIDLGNLASWQFQLMSTLETNSKESARQAAFGGSLPGGGDGTEIEMIKEVFLDSNPILLGVTIVVSILHMILETLAFGSDIAHYRKKKDNVGISVRSILANVFMQTVIFLYLLDNSQNTSWMILGSQVVGIVIEFWKITTVVNVRIRPGGPGSFLPYTIAFEDKQKLTETEEKTKEYDEIAFKYMYIAGIPLLIAYGIYSLYYDSHKSWYSYIITTLVGSVYAYGFLMMVPSLYINYRLKSVAHMPAKAMMYKFLNTFIDDLFAFTIKMPFLHRLATLRDDVIFFVYLYQRWAYRIDYSRVNEFGQGGEDEAVDDKEAKEKAKDKLVEDVKAEAKTSSADTGKAKKRK
;
A
#
# COMPACT_ATOMS: atom_id res chain seq x y z
N MET A 1 46.92 -1.65 42.95
CA MET A 1 47.02 -2.52 44.15
C MET A 1 45.63 -3.05 44.42
N ALA A 2 45.50 -4.38 44.56
CA ALA A 2 44.45 -5.17 45.24
C ALA A 2 42.96 -4.73 45.06
N GLU A 3 41.98 -5.57 44.77
CA GLU A 3 41.86 -7.02 44.88
C GLU A 3 40.61 -7.41 44.09
N ALA A 4 40.71 -8.47 43.30
CA ALA A 4 39.58 -9.22 42.77
C ALA A 4 39.62 -10.60 43.43
N GLN A 5 38.49 -11.05 43.98
CA GLN A 5 38.11 -12.42 44.33
C GLN A 5 36.64 -12.33 44.79
N VAL A 6 35.68 -13.17 44.39
CA VAL A 6 35.69 -14.64 44.44
C VAL A 6 34.75 -15.24 43.36
N LEU A 7 35.28 -16.30 42.77
CA LEU A 7 34.82 -17.34 41.80
C LEU A 7 33.60 -18.19 42.32
N PRO A 8 32.99 -19.18 41.59
CA PRO A 8 33.62 -20.03 40.57
C PRO A 8 32.80 -20.53 39.35
N PRO A 9 33.48 -21.25 38.42
CA PRO A 9 32.96 -21.81 37.16
C PRO A 9 32.93 -23.36 37.11
N ARG A 10 32.55 -23.89 35.92
CA ARG A 10 32.58 -25.30 35.39
C ARG A 10 31.25 -26.04 35.48
N GLN A 11 30.77 -26.82 34.50
CA GLN A 11 31.31 -27.53 33.33
C GLN A 11 30.09 -27.71 32.38
N GLY A 12 30.17 -27.70 31.05
CA GLY A 12 30.81 -28.75 30.29
C GLY A 12 30.32 -28.76 28.84
N GLU A 13 31.31 -28.90 27.96
CA GLU A 13 31.30 -29.63 26.69
C GLU A 13 30.60 -29.09 25.43
N GLN A 14 31.49 -28.88 24.45
CA GLN A 14 31.25 -28.72 23.02
C GLN A 14 30.58 -29.97 22.44
N GLN A 15 29.59 -29.75 21.57
CA GLN A 15 29.42 -30.60 20.41
C GLN A 15 29.28 -29.72 19.16
N GLN A 16 30.36 -29.68 18.37
CA GLN A 16 30.31 -29.33 16.96
C GLN A 16 29.45 -30.36 16.23
N GLY A 17 28.52 -29.90 15.40
CA GLY A 17 27.78 -30.76 14.50
C GLY A 17 26.94 -29.98 13.50
N GLY A 18 27.43 -29.87 12.26
CA GLY A 18 26.60 -29.85 11.07
C GLY A 18 26.07 -28.49 10.63
N GLY A 19 26.79 -27.87 9.68
CA GLY A 19 26.23 -26.84 8.82
C GLY A 19 25.03 -27.37 8.03
N GLY A 20 23.92 -26.64 8.11
CA GLY A 20 22.75 -26.79 7.26
C GLY A 20 22.11 -25.43 7.13
N GLY A 21 22.52 -24.68 6.11
CA GLY A 21 22.00 -23.34 5.84
C GLY A 21 20.48 -23.39 5.68
N SER A 22 19.76 -22.95 6.72
CA SER A 22 18.33 -22.71 6.59
C SER A 22 18.17 -21.44 5.77
N GLY A 23 17.88 -21.60 4.48
CA GLY A 23 17.54 -20.50 3.61
C GLY A 23 16.49 -19.62 4.26
N PHE A 24 16.79 -18.33 4.32
CA PHE A 24 15.90 -17.28 4.80
C PHE A 24 14.63 -17.30 3.91
N SER A 25 13.59 -18.01 4.37
CA SER A 25 12.36 -18.15 3.60
C SER A 25 11.44 -17.00 3.96
N PHE A 26 11.34 -16.03 3.07
CA PHE A 26 10.42 -14.89 3.18
C PHE A 26 8.96 -15.35 3.44
N ASN A 27 8.57 -16.52 2.94
CA ASN A 27 7.27 -17.15 3.21
C ASN A 27 7.06 -17.50 4.70
N LYS A 28 8.10 -17.92 5.42
CA LYS A 28 8.02 -18.18 6.87
C LYS A 28 7.89 -16.88 7.67
N LEU A 29 8.50 -15.79 7.19
CA LEU A 29 8.36 -14.46 7.79
C LEU A 29 6.97 -13.87 7.57
N LEU A 30 6.43 -13.95 6.35
CA LEU A 30 5.08 -13.51 6.03
C LEU A 30 4.01 -14.30 6.80
N LEU A 31 4.12 -15.63 6.80
CA LEU A 31 3.19 -16.49 7.55
C LEU A 31 3.32 -16.28 9.07
N GLY A 32 4.54 -16.15 9.58
CA GLY A 32 4.80 -15.84 10.98
C GLY A 32 4.25 -14.47 11.38
N GLY A 33 4.40 -13.46 10.54
CA GLY A 33 3.83 -12.13 10.73
C GLY A 33 2.30 -12.17 10.75
N ALA A 34 1.67 -12.82 9.76
CA ALA A 34 0.22 -12.96 9.70
C ALA A 34 -0.37 -13.67 10.92
N ILE A 35 0.26 -14.76 11.38
CA ILE A 35 -0.13 -15.49 12.59
C ILE A 35 0.03 -14.62 13.83
N TYR A 36 1.14 -13.88 13.94
CA TYR A 36 1.39 -12.97 15.06
C TYR A 36 0.35 -11.84 15.14
N PHE A 37 0.03 -11.21 14.01
CA PHE A 37 -1.02 -10.19 13.95
C PHE A 37 -2.40 -10.77 14.26
N GLY A 38 -2.72 -11.96 13.72
CA GLY A 38 -3.98 -12.65 13.98
C GLY A 38 -4.17 -13.02 15.46
N ILE A 39 -3.14 -13.57 16.10
CA ILE A 39 -3.16 -13.91 17.53
C ILE A 39 -3.30 -12.65 18.39
N ASN A 40 -2.58 -11.56 18.09
CA ASN A 40 -2.70 -10.31 18.82
C ASN A 40 -4.08 -9.67 18.66
N ALA A 41 -4.65 -9.70 17.46
CA ALA A 41 -6.00 -9.20 17.23
C ALA A 41 -7.05 -10.02 18.01
N ALA A 42 -6.93 -11.35 18.00
CA ALA A 42 -7.81 -12.25 18.74
C ALA A 42 -7.68 -12.05 20.26
N LEU A 43 -6.46 -11.93 20.79
CA LEU A 43 -6.20 -11.63 22.19
C LEU A 43 -6.80 -10.28 22.61
N ASN A 44 -6.62 -9.23 21.81
CA ASN A 44 -7.21 -7.92 22.09
C ASN A 44 -8.74 -7.94 22.05
N LEU A 45 -9.34 -8.74 21.16
CA LEU A 45 -10.79 -8.91 21.11
C LEU A 45 -11.31 -9.68 22.34
N ALA A 46 -10.59 -10.72 22.76
CA ALA A 46 -10.96 -11.56 23.91
C ALA A 46 -10.73 -10.88 25.27
N LEU A 47 -9.72 -10.02 25.37
CA LEU A 47 -9.40 -9.25 26.59
C LEU A 47 -10.13 -7.90 26.66
N LYS A 48 -11.05 -7.63 25.74
CA LYS A 48 -11.80 -6.38 25.71
C LYS A 48 -12.68 -6.26 26.95
N LYS A 49 -12.32 -5.32 27.83
CA LYS A 49 -13.11 -5.01 29.04
C LYS A 49 -14.30 -4.14 28.65
N ASP A 50 -15.50 -4.59 29.00
CA ASP A 50 -16.74 -3.86 28.75
C ASP A 50 -16.93 -2.72 29.76
N GLN A 51 -17.36 -1.54 29.32
CA GLN A 51 -17.49 -0.35 30.17
C GLN A 51 -18.93 0.14 30.29
N ARG A 52 -19.88 -0.78 30.17
CA ARG A 52 -21.30 -0.54 30.41
C ARG A 52 -21.57 -0.02 31.82
N GLY A 53 -22.73 0.62 31.97
CA GLY A 53 -23.21 1.21 33.20
C GLY A 53 -23.37 0.15 34.29
N VAL A 54 -22.73 0.40 35.42
CA VAL A 54 -22.93 -0.36 36.65
C VAL A 54 -23.53 0.60 37.67
N THR A 55 -24.62 0.19 38.31
CA THR A 55 -25.23 0.97 39.38
C THR A 55 -24.45 0.76 40.67
N VAL A 56 -23.93 1.85 41.23
CA VAL A 56 -23.19 1.88 42.49
C VAL A 56 -23.88 2.86 43.43
N THR A 57 -24.03 2.49 44.69
CA THR A 57 -24.55 3.39 45.72
C THR A 57 -23.48 4.40 46.11
N ASN A 58 -23.79 5.69 46.00
CA ASN A 58 -22.90 6.75 46.43
C ASN A 58 -22.73 6.69 47.96
N PRO A 59 -21.49 6.54 48.48
CA PRO A 59 -21.26 6.45 49.91
C PRO A 59 -21.54 7.75 50.68
N GLU A 60 -21.53 8.91 50.01
CA GLU A 60 -21.82 10.21 50.63
C GLU A 60 -23.31 10.54 50.66
N THR A 61 -24.05 10.23 49.58
CA THR A 61 -25.47 10.62 49.44
C THR A 61 -26.46 9.48 49.64
N GLY A 62 -26.00 8.22 49.59
CA GLY A 62 -26.85 7.03 49.63
C GLY A 62 -27.66 6.77 48.36
N GLU A 63 -27.54 7.62 47.34
CA GLU A 63 -28.27 7.48 46.07
C GLU A 63 -27.61 6.48 45.13
N ALA A 64 -28.41 5.76 44.34
CA ALA A 64 -27.92 4.87 43.31
C ALA A 64 -27.49 5.68 42.07
N VAL A 65 -26.21 5.58 41.68
CA VAL A 65 -25.64 6.29 40.52
C VAL A 65 -25.12 5.27 39.51
N THR A 66 -25.44 5.46 38.23
CA THR A 66 -24.88 4.64 37.15
C THR A 66 -23.52 5.18 36.75
N VAL A 67 -22.49 4.35 36.88
CA VAL A 67 -21.10 4.70 36.62
C VAL A 67 -20.47 3.76 35.59
N PRO A 68 -19.41 4.17 34.87
CA PRO A 68 -18.71 3.29 33.95
C PRO A 68 -18.09 2.09 34.67
N GLY A 69 -18.34 0.87 34.18
CA GLY A 69 -17.69 -0.34 34.66
C GLY A 69 -16.23 -0.46 34.24
N ASN A 70 -15.48 -1.36 34.91
CA ASN A 70 -14.12 -1.76 34.52
C ASN A 70 -13.11 -0.61 34.29
N VAL A 71 -13.15 0.41 35.15
CA VAL A 71 -12.31 1.63 35.09
C VAL A 71 -10.88 1.45 35.67
N GLU A 72 -10.35 0.23 35.69
CA GLU A 72 -8.94 -0.11 36.01
C GLU A 72 -8.32 0.61 37.23
N GLY A 73 -9.11 0.80 38.30
CA GLY A 73 -8.66 1.45 39.54
C GLY A 73 -8.80 2.97 39.58
N VAL A 74 -9.24 3.60 38.48
CA VAL A 74 -9.67 5.01 38.48
C VAL A 74 -11.09 5.09 39.04
N PRO A 75 -11.37 5.85 40.11
CA PRO A 75 -12.73 5.98 40.62
C PRO A 75 -13.65 6.62 39.55
N PRO A 76 -14.92 6.23 39.46
CA PRO A 76 -15.88 6.94 38.62
C PRO A 76 -15.96 8.43 38.98
N PHE A 77 -16.20 9.28 37.99
CA PHE A 77 -16.17 10.73 38.18
C PHE A 77 -17.13 11.22 39.27
N GLN A 78 -18.32 10.63 39.36
CA GLN A 78 -19.35 10.97 40.34
C GLN A 78 -18.96 10.55 41.77
N LEU A 79 -18.06 9.58 41.90
CA LEU A 79 -17.56 9.03 43.17
C LEU A 79 -16.12 9.48 43.47
N ARG A 80 -15.65 10.53 42.77
CA ARG A 80 -14.29 11.03 42.95
C ARG A 80 -14.14 11.70 44.32
N PRO A 81 -12.99 11.55 44.99
CA PRO A 81 -12.70 12.33 46.18
C PRO A 81 -12.60 13.82 45.82
N LYS A 82 -13.08 14.69 46.71
CA LYS A 82 -13.06 16.16 46.53
C LYS A 82 -11.68 16.75 46.78
N GLU A 83 -10.85 16.05 47.57
CA GLU A 83 -9.51 16.46 47.96
C GLU A 83 -8.48 15.40 47.54
N LEU A 84 -7.23 15.84 47.40
CA LEU A 84 -6.10 14.96 47.16
C LEU A 84 -5.74 14.22 48.44
N ASN A 85 -5.26 12.98 48.32
CA ASN A 85 -4.74 12.22 49.46
C ASN A 85 -3.52 12.92 50.06
N GLU A 86 -3.28 12.73 51.36
CA GLU A 86 -2.10 13.26 52.03
C GLU A 86 -0.81 12.85 51.31
N GLY A 87 0.02 13.82 50.93
CA GLY A 87 1.27 13.59 50.19
C GLY A 87 1.12 13.38 48.67
N ALA A 88 -0.10 13.41 48.12
CA ALA A 88 -0.32 13.32 46.69
C ALA A 88 0.08 14.62 45.97
N THR A 89 0.63 14.48 44.76
CA THR A 89 1.04 15.62 43.92
C THR A 89 0.09 15.77 42.73
N TYR A 90 -0.42 16.99 42.55
CA TYR A 90 -1.26 17.30 41.40
C TYR A 90 -0.45 17.26 40.10
N ARG A 91 -0.92 16.49 39.12
CA ARG A 91 -0.29 16.41 37.80
C ARG A 91 -1.11 17.16 36.75
N ASN A 92 -0.52 18.19 36.16
CA ASN A 92 -1.15 19.00 35.10
C ASN A 92 -1.55 18.16 33.87
N ILE A 93 -0.70 17.23 33.45
CA ILE A 93 -0.99 16.27 32.38
C ILE A 93 -1.29 14.92 33.04
N PRO A 94 -2.52 14.41 33.00
CA PRO A 94 -2.86 13.16 33.68
C PRO A 94 -2.04 11.99 33.12
N LYS A 95 -1.79 10.98 33.97
CA LYS A 95 -1.15 9.72 33.56
C LYS A 95 -2.15 8.84 32.83
N ASN A 96 -3.26 8.48 33.51
CA ASN A 96 -4.34 7.71 32.91
C ASN A 96 -5.61 8.54 32.85
N ILE A 97 -6.43 8.23 31.85
CA ILE A 97 -7.73 8.85 31.63
C ILE A 97 -8.81 7.76 31.54
N ALA A 98 -9.94 7.98 32.20
CA ALA A 98 -11.08 7.07 32.22
C ALA A 98 -12.35 7.74 31.65
N PRO A 99 -13.30 7.00 31.08
CA PRO A 99 -14.54 7.59 30.60
C PRO A 99 -15.34 8.21 31.76
N ILE A 100 -15.95 9.37 31.51
CA ILE A 100 -16.84 10.04 32.49
C ILE A 100 -18.25 9.44 32.51
N TRP A 101 -18.73 8.97 31.35
CA TRP A 101 -20.05 8.37 31.18
C TRP A 101 -19.93 6.89 30.77
N PRO A 102 -20.88 6.04 31.18
CA PRO A 102 -20.95 4.66 30.72
C PRO A 102 -20.97 4.52 29.20
N GLN A 103 -20.42 3.42 28.70
CA GLN A 103 -20.33 3.12 27.27
C GLN A 103 -21.71 3.06 26.56
N ASP A 104 -22.74 2.64 27.29
CA ASP A 104 -24.13 2.45 26.88
C ASP A 104 -25.03 3.65 27.21
N SER A 105 -24.46 4.80 27.56
CA SER A 105 -25.25 6.01 27.81
C SER A 105 -25.95 6.49 26.53
N HIS A 106 -27.12 7.08 26.73
CA HIS A 106 -27.78 7.90 25.70
C HIS A 106 -27.24 9.32 25.77
N VAL A 107 -27.21 10.02 24.63
CA VAL A 107 -26.76 11.41 24.54
C VAL A 107 -27.67 12.23 23.64
N ASP A 108 -27.87 13.50 24.02
CA ASP A 108 -28.42 14.53 23.14
C ASP A 108 -27.25 15.25 22.46
N ILE A 109 -27.35 15.48 21.16
CA ILE A 109 -26.32 16.17 20.36
C ILE A 109 -26.95 17.30 19.55
N ILE A 110 -26.32 18.47 19.62
CA ILE A 110 -26.63 19.64 18.81
C ILE A 110 -25.36 20.07 18.08
N VAL A 111 -25.47 20.31 16.77
CA VAL A 111 -24.37 20.86 15.96
C VAL A 111 -24.84 22.13 15.29
N THR A 112 -24.08 23.21 15.49
CA THR A 112 -24.31 24.50 14.84
C THR A 112 -23.11 24.93 14.02
N LEU A 113 -23.35 25.71 12.96
CA LEU A 113 -22.32 26.26 12.08
C LEU A 113 -22.04 27.72 12.41
N SER A 114 -20.79 28.15 12.26
CA SER A 114 -20.39 29.54 12.45
C SER A 114 -19.11 29.87 11.69
N GLN A 115 -18.92 31.15 11.39
CA GLN A 115 -17.65 31.70 10.90
C GLN A 115 -16.66 32.03 12.04
N SER A 116 -17.10 31.98 13.29
CA SER A 116 -16.31 32.31 14.48
C SER A 116 -15.93 31.04 15.25
N PHE A 117 -14.72 31.02 15.80
CA PHE A 117 -14.28 29.96 16.73
C PHE A 117 -15.05 29.97 18.05
N ASN A 118 -15.53 31.14 18.49
CA ASN A 118 -16.32 31.28 19.70
C ASN A 118 -17.82 31.12 19.39
N PRO A 119 -18.55 30.29 20.17
CA PRO A 119 -19.96 30.04 19.93
C PRO A 119 -20.81 31.23 20.39
N ALA A 120 -21.86 31.53 19.62
CA ALA A 120 -23.00 32.29 20.11
C ALA A 120 -23.90 31.37 20.95
N PRO A 121 -24.73 31.92 21.88
CA PRO A 121 -25.77 31.14 22.54
C PRO A 121 -26.65 30.43 21.50
N ILE A 122 -27.02 29.18 21.75
CA ILE A 122 -27.75 28.34 20.77
C ILE A 122 -29.07 29.01 20.36
N SER A 123 -29.73 29.72 21.28
CA SER A 123 -30.96 30.46 21.02
C SER A 123 -30.82 31.68 20.08
N GLN A 124 -29.60 32.14 19.84
CA GLN A 124 -29.30 33.24 18.93
C GLN A 124 -28.81 32.76 17.56
N VAL A 125 -28.54 31.45 17.42
CA VAL A 125 -28.12 30.85 16.15
C VAL A 125 -29.33 30.77 15.22
N PRO A 126 -29.27 31.32 13.99
CA PRO A 126 -30.33 31.15 13.02
C PRO A 126 -30.57 29.68 12.69
N ASP A 127 -31.83 29.29 12.46
CA ASP A 127 -32.23 27.91 12.19
C ASP A 127 -31.47 27.29 10.99
N GLU A 128 -31.05 28.10 10.00
CA GLU A 128 -30.26 27.63 8.86
C GLU A 128 -28.87 27.10 9.23
N TYR A 129 -28.29 27.57 10.35
CA TYR A 129 -26.99 27.12 10.84
C TYR A 129 -27.11 26.05 11.92
N LEU A 130 -28.31 25.70 12.36
CA LEU A 130 -28.58 24.55 13.23
C LEU A 130 -28.71 23.29 12.37
N VAL A 131 -27.60 22.57 12.20
CA VAL A 131 -27.49 21.50 11.20
C VAL A 131 -27.77 20.10 11.75
N LEU A 132 -27.70 19.92 13.07
CA LEU A 132 -28.03 18.66 13.73
C LEU A 132 -28.69 18.95 15.07
N GLN A 133 -29.82 18.29 15.33
CA GLN A 133 -30.45 18.25 16.65
C GLN A 133 -31.05 16.87 16.87
N GLU A 134 -30.32 16.00 17.55
CA GLU A 134 -30.72 14.63 17.82
C GLU A 134 -30.79 14.38 19.32
N LYS A 135 -31.81 13.64 19.74
CA LYS A 135 -32.03 13.28 21.14
C LYS A 135 -31.89 11.78 21.37
N GLU A 136 -31.46 11.42 22.58
CA GLU A 136 -31.36 10.04 23.07
C GLU A 136 -30.57 9.09 22.14
N PHE A 137 -29.52 9.57 21.48
CA PHE A 137 -28.64 8.75 20.65
C PHE A 137 -27.86 7.74 21.49
N HIS A 138 -27.90 6.46 21.13
CA HIS A 138 -27.30 5.39 21.94
C HIS A 138 -25.83 5.13 21.58
N LEU A 139 -24.90 5.47 22.48
CA LEU A 139 -23.45 5.43 22.22
C LEU A 139 -22.89 4.03 21.88
N SER A 140 -23.45 2.94 22.43
CA SER A 140 -22.94 1.57 22.15
C SER A 140 -23.72 0.80 21.07
N ASN A 141 -24.65 1.43 20.35
CA ASN A 141 -25.51 0.74 19.38
C ASN A 141 -25.03 0.98 17.94
N LYS A 142 -24.36 -0.01 17.34
CA LYS A 142 -23.86 0.10 15.95
C LYS A 142 -24.96 0.20 14.89
N SER A 143 -26.19 -0.18 15.23
CA SER A 143 -27.35 -0.13 14.34
C SER A 143 -28.07 1.22 14.38
N ASP A 144 -27.87 2.03 15.43
CA ASP A 144 -28.41 3.39 15.52
C ASP A 144 -27.56 4.30 14.62
N LYS A 145 -28.05 4.52 13.40
CA LYS A 145 -27.45 5.41 12.40
C LYS A 145 -28.49 6.43 11.99
N ARG A 146 -28.12 7.70 12.02
CA ARG A 146 -29.00 8.82 11.66
C ARG A 146 -28.33 9.63 10.57
N THR A 147 -29.06 9.90 9.49
CA THR A 147 -28.57 10.69 8.35
C THR A 147 -29.44 11.92 8.21
N ILE A 148 -28.81 13.09 8.18
CA ILE A 148 -29.46 14.39 8.03
C ILE A 148 -28.86 15.08 6.82
N GLU A 149 -29.70 15.62 5.95
CA GLU A 149 -29.28 16.40 4.79
C GLU A 149 -29.87 17.81 4.92
N THR A 150 -28.99 18.81 4.89
CA THR A 150 -29.34 20.23 5.01
C THR A 150 -28.61 21.03 3.94
N LYS A 151 -28.98 22.30 3.81
CA LYS A 151 -28.25 23.29 3.03
C LYS A 151 -28.13 24.54 3.88
N PHE A 152 -27.02 25.25 3.75
CA PHE A 152 -26.81 26.50 4.46
C PHE A 152 -26.20 27.55 3.53
N THR A 153 -26.50 28.81 3.83
CA THR A 153 -25.89 29.96 3.17
C THR A 153 -24.45 30.10 3.63
N VAL A 154 -23.49 30.19 2.70
CA VAL A 154 -22.08 30.28 3.06
C VAL A 154 -21.79 31.67 3.65
N PRO A 155 -21.24 31.77 4.88
CA PRO A 155 -20.90 33.06 5.45
C PRO A 155 -19.84 33.79 4.61
N PRO A 156 -19.91 35.12 4.44
CA PRO A 156 -18.95 35.87 3.62
C PRO A 156 -17.49 35.71 4.06
N ALA A 157 -17.23 35.54 5.37
CA ALA A 157 -15.88 35.29 5.85
C ALA A 157 -15.32 33.95 5.36
N VAL A 158 -16.17 32.93 5.18
CA VAL A 158 -15.77 31.60 4.69
C VAL A 158 -15.47 31.63 3.19
N GLN A 159 -16.17 32.47 2.42
CA GLN A 159 -15.88 32.73 1.00
C GLN A 159 -14.50 33.38 0.82
N HIS A 160 -14.14 34.29 1.73
CA HIS A 160 -12.83 34.94 1.76
C HIS A 160 -11.78 34.15 2.56
N ASN A 161 -11.66 32.85 2.29
CA ASN A 161 -10.64 31.97 2.87
C ASN A 161 -10.69 31.83 4.41
N GLY A 162 -11.85 32.06 5.03
CA GLY A 162 -12.08 31.83 6.45
C GLY A 162 -12.54 30.40 6.77
N THR A 163 -12.29 29.94 7.98
CA THR A 163 -12.68 28.59 8.42
C THR A 163 -14.17 28.53 8.76
N LEU A 164 -14.88 27.52 8.23
CA LEU A 164 -16.21 27.18 8.73
C LEU A 164 -16.06 26.31 9.98
N TRP A 165 -16.56 26.79 11.11
CA TRP A 165 -16.52 26.09 12.38
C TRP A 165 -17.83 25.34 12.64
N GLY A 166 -17.71 24.06 12.99
CA GLY A 166 -18.77 23.29 13.62
C GLY A 166 -18.65 23.38 15.14
N HIS A 167 -19.72 23.79 15.80
CA HIS A 167 -19.85 23.82 17.25
C HIS A 167 -20.68 22.62 17.69
N PHE A 168 -20.08 21.73 18.48
CA PHE A 168 -20.68 20.48 18.92
C PHE A 168 -21.02 20.58 20.40
N TYR A 169 -22.30 20.41 20.73
CA TYR A 169 -22.81 20.39 22.09
C TYR A 169 -23.39 19.01 22.36
N ILE A 170 -22.84 18.31 23.36
CA ILE A 170 -23.18 16.92 23.64
C ILE A 170 -23.40 16.77 25.14
N GLY A 171 -24.48 16.10 25.52
CA GLY A 171 -24.79 15.90 26.93
C GLY A 171 -25.69 14.71 27.16
N LEU A 172 -25.86 14.34 28.43
CA LEU A 172 -26.84 13.36 28.86
C LEU A 172 -28.26 13.89 28.60
N PRO A 173 -29.26 13.01 28.38
CA PRO A 173 -30.60 13.44 27.97
C PRO A 173 -31.21 14.43 28.97
N GLY A 174 -31.75 15.54 28.44
CA GLY A 174 -32.38 16.58 29.26
C GLY A 174 -31.43 17.51 30.03
N SER A 175 -30.11 17.40 29.80
CA SER A 175 -29.14 18.37 30.35
C SER A 175 -29.12 19.68 29.55
N ASN A 176 -28.68 20.77 30.19
CA ASN A 176 -28.42 22.03 29.48
C ASN A 176 -27.14 21.90 28.66
N LEU A 177 -27.26 21.94 27.34
CA LEU A 177 -26.16 21.76 26.40
C LEU A 177 -25.40 23.06 26.10
N ASP A 178 -25.97 24.23 26.41
CA ASP A 178 -25.37 25.52 26.06
C ASP A 178 -24.46 26.03 27.20
N PRO A 179 -23.13 26.09 26.99
CA PRO A 179 -22.18 26.56 28.00
C PRO A 179 -22.31 28.05 28.31
N LYS A 180 -23.04 28.83 27.49
CA LYS A 180 -23.30 30.26 27.74
C LYS A 180 -24.51 30.50 28.63
N GLN A 181 -25.34 29.49 28.85
CA GLN A 181 -26.55 29.62 29.67
C GLN A 181 -26.27 29.29 31.15
N PRO A 182 -26.95 29.97 32.10
CA PRO A 182 -26.86 29.63 33.50
C PRO A 182 -27.38 28.20 33.75
N GLY A 183 -26.73 27.46 34.65
CA GLY A 183 -27.10 26.07 34.96
C GLY A 183 -26.47 25.01 34.05
N TYR A 184 -25.45 25.38 33.27
CA TYR A 184 -24.61 24.41 32.53
C TYR A 184 -23.77 23.56 33.49
N ASP A 185 -23.88 22.23 33.38
CA ASP A 185 -23.20 21.27 34.23
C ASP A 185 -22.16 20.49 33.42
N THR A 186 -20.86 20.72 33.72
CA THR A 186 -19.75 20.06 33.03
C THR A 186 -19.71 18.56 33.27
N SER A 187 -20.38 18.02 34.30
CA SER A 187 -20.46 16.58 34.52
C SER A 187 -21.43 15.88 33.58
N LYS A 188 -22.41 16.62 33.04
CA LYS A 188 -23.51 16.10 32.22
C LYS A 188 -23.45 16.54 30.77
N ALA A 189 -22.75 17.64 30.46
CA ALA A 189 -22.60 18.16 29.12
C ALA A 189 -21.18 18.67 28.85
N TYR A 190 -20.76 18.59 27.59
CA TYR A 190 -19.52 19.17 27.10
C TYR A 190 -19.70 19.81 25.73
N TYR A 191 -18.81 20.75 25.43
CA TYR A 191 -18.80 21.53 24.21
C TYR A 191 -17.40 21.53 23.60
N PHE A 192 -17.33 21.44 22.27
CA PHE A 192 -16.09 21.67 21.54
C PHE A 192 -16.33 22.20 20.13
N THR A 193 -15.26 22.73 19.53
CA THR A 193 -15.25 23.19 18.14
C THR A 193 -14.40 22.30 17.26
N TRP A 194 -14.80 22.18 15.99
CA TRP A 194 -14.04 21.48 14.97
C TRP A 194 -14.16 22.19 13.61
N PRO A 195 -13.07 22.36 12.85
CA PRO A 195 -13.14 22.95 11.51
C PRO A 195 -13.79 21.96 10.54
N LEU A 196 -14.83 22.42 9.82
CA LEU A 196 -15.50 21.63 8.77
C LEU A 196 -14.90 21.87 7.38
N THR A 197 -14.07 22.89 7.24
CA THR A 197 -13.29 23.15 6.03
C THR A 197 -11.83 22.79 6.24
N GLN A 198 -11.13 22.49 5.14
CA GLN A 198 -9.75 22.02 5.16
C GLN A 198 -8.87 22.91 4.29
N TYR A 199 -7.75 23.35 4.85
CA TYR A 199 -6.71 24.06 4.11
C TYR A 199 -5.81 23.05 3.42
N LEU A 200 -5.93 22.93 2.10
CA LEU A 200 -5.15 22.01 1.31
C LEU A 200 -4.28 22.77 0.30
N PRO A 201 -3.06 22.29 0.03
CA PRO A 201 -2.22 22.86 -1.02
C PRO A 201 -2.84 22.57 -2.38
N LYS A 202 -2.99 23.60 -3.21
CA LYS A 202 -3.44 23.43 -4.60
C LYS A 202 -2.40 22.60 -5.35
N LYS A 203 -2.81 21.46 -5.91
CA LYS A 203 -1.91 20.63 -6.74
C LYS A 203 -1.38 21.52 -7.88
N LYS A 204 -0.05 21.63 -8.00
CA LYS A 204 0.57 22.32 -9.14
C LYS A 204 0.22 21.53 -10.39
N VAL A 205 -0.75 22.01 -11.17
CA VAL A 205 -1.05 21.43 -12.48
C VAL A 205 0.13 21.80 -13.37
N ALA A 206 0.94 20.81 -13.75
CA ALA A 206 1.98 21.03 -14.74
C ALA A 206 1.31 21.52 -16.03
N LYS A 207 1.60 22.77 -16.44
CA LYS A 207 1.08 23.33 -17.69
C LYS A 207 1.59 22.45 -18.84
N THR A 208 0.72 21.69 -19.48
CA THR A 208 1.03 20.97 -20.72
C THR A 208 0.77 21.90 -21.90
N ARG A 209 1.63 21.86 -22.91
CA ARG A 209 1.45 22.65 -24.14
C ARG A 209 1.65 21.78 -25.37
N ASN A 210 1.01 22.16 -26.46
CA ASN A 210 1.37 21.61 -27.76
C ASN A 210 2.76 22.16 -28.13
N LEU A 211 3.71 21.27 -28.41
CA LEU A 211 5.10 21.65 -28.66
C LEU A 211 5.30 22.41 -29.99
N LEU A 212 4.30 22.35 -30.89
CA LEU A 212 4.32 23.02 -32.19
C LEU A 212 3.50 24.33 -32.21
N GLU A 213 2.68 24.59 -31.20
CA GLU A 213 1.93 25.86 -31.07
C GLU A 213 2.82 26.93 -30.40
N ASP A 214 3.85 27.37 -31.10
CA ASP A 214 4.65 28.56 -30.73
C ASP A 214 4.66 29.57 -31.89
N ILE A 215 3.46 30.00 -32.31
CA ILE A 215 3.26 31.39 -32.78
C ILE A 215 1.95 31.95 -32.21
N PRO A 216 1.97 32.53 -31.00
CA PRO A 216 1.06 33.60 -30.65
C PRO A 216 1.81 34.94 -30.66
N LYS A 217 1.18 35.96 -31.24
CA LYS A 217 1.51 37.35 -30.94
C LYS A 217 1.44 37.53 -29.43
N HIS A 218 2.55 38.02 -28.90
CA HIS A 218 2.73 38.59 -27.58
C HIS A 218 1.51 39.43 -27.14
N GLU A 219 0.65 38.86 -26.31
CA GLU A 219 -0.06 39.62 -25.27
C GLU A 219 0.54 39.14 -23.95
N GLU A 220 1.34 40.02 -23.35
CA GLU A 220 1.88 39.87 -22.01
C GLU A 220 0.71 39.82 -21.03
N GLU A 221 0.23 38.62 -20.71
CA GLU A 221 -0.38 38.43 -19.39
C GLU A 221 0.72 38.70 -18.37
N PRO A 222 0.50 39.59 -17.37
CA PRO A 222 1.51 39.88 -16.38
C PRO A 222 1.94 38.57 -15.73
N GLU A 223 3.26 38.34 -15.68
CA GLU A 223 3.85 37.32 -14.82
C GLU A 223 3.37 37.62 -13.40
N GLU A 224 2.27 36.98 -12.98
CA GLU A 224 1.94 36.87 -11.57
C GLU A 224 3.16 36.23 -10.93
N GLU A 225 3.86 37.00 -10.09
CA GLU A 225 5.00 36.52 -9.30
C GLU A 225 4.61 35.16 -8.71
N GLU A 226 5.19 34.07 -9.24
CA GLU A 226 4.84 32.74 -8.77
C GLU A 226 5.09 32.75 -7.26
N PRO A 227 4.05 32.56 -6.43
CA PRO A 227 4.23 32.66 -4.99
C PRO A 227 5.30 31.65 -4.61
N THR A 228 6.29 32.08 -3.83
CA THR A 228 7.46 31.29 -3.41
C THR A 228 7.12 30.16 -2.44
N GLY A 229 5.90 29.60 -2.52
CA GLY A 229 5.35 28.53 -1.69
C GLY A 229 4.06 27.94 -2.27
N PRO A 230 3.54 26.85 -1.69
CA PRO A 230 2.27 26.26 -2.13
C PRO A 230 1.10 27.24 -1.90
N ILE A 231 0.27 27.45 -2.91
CA ILE A 231 -0.99 28.19 -2.77
C ILE A 231 -1.94 27.31 -1.95
N ILE A 232 -2.15 27.65 -0.68
CA ILE A 232 -3.09 26.97 0.20
C ILE A 232 -4.46 27.58 -0.01
N ALA A 233 -5.45 26.74 -0.28
CA ALA A 233 -6.83 27.17 -0.42
C ALA A 233 -7.77 26.42 0.52
N ASN A 234 -8.91 27.02 0.82
CA ASN A 234 -9.92 26.44 1.71
C ASN A 234 -10.90 25.57 0.91
N TYR A 235 -10.98 24.30 1.28
CA TYR A 235 -11.80 23.29 0.63
C TYR A 235 -12.93 22.82 1.56
N TYR A 236 -14.09 22.55 0.99
CA TYR A 236 -15.27 22.06 1.68
C TYR A 236 -15.76 20.74 1.11
N HIS A 237 -16.10 19.80 1.99
CA HIS A 237 -16.71 18.53 1.62
C HIS A 237 -18.17 18.48 2.10
N PRO A 238 -19.14 18.10 1.24
CA PRO A 238 -20.55 18.09 1.61
C PRO A 238 -20.92 17.02 2.64
N ASN A 239 -20.22 15.87 2.64
CA ASN A 239 -20.49 14.80 3.61
C ASN A 239 -19.60 14.94 4.86
N ALA A 240 -20.22 14.98 6.03
CA ALA A 240 -19.58 14.98 7.34
C ALA A 240 -20.03 13.74 8.14
N SER A 241 -19.13 12.77 8.32
CA SER A 241 -19.41 11.58 9.13
C SER A 241 -19.03 11.81 10.58
N LEU A 242 -20.00 11.74 11.49
CA LEU A 242 -19.83 11.93 12.92
C LEU A 242 -19.98 10.56 13.61
N SER A 243 -18.90 10.07 14.23
CA SER A 243 -18.92 8.74 14.83
C SER A 243 -18.48 8.76 16.28
N PHE A 244 -19.35 8.34 17.20
CA PHE A 244 -18.95 8.12 18.58
C PHE A 244 -18.09 6.88 18.72
N VAL A 245 -17.08 6.95 19.59
CA VAL A 245 -16.14 5.86 19.88
C VAL A 245 -16.30 5.46 21.35
N PRO A 246 -17.26 4.58 21.65
CA PRO A 246 -17.69 4.32 23.03
C PRO A 246 -16.70 3.42 23.79
N ASP A 247 -15.92 2.60 23.07
CA ASP A 247 -15.11 1.50 23.62
C ASP A 247 -13.61 1.82 23.77
N LEU A 248 -13.25 3.10 23.96
CA LEU A 248 -11.85 3.50 24.08
C LEU A 248 -11.21 3.01 25.39
N GLY A 249 -11.97 3.07 26.47
CA GLY A 249 -11.58 2.70 27.82
C GLY A 249 -10.43 3.44 28.48
N VAL A 250 -9.91 2.85 29.57
CA VAL A 250 -8.84 3.49 30.33
C VAL A 250 -7.58 3.49 29.49
N ARG A 251 -6.98 4.66 29.31
CA ARG A 251 -5.77 4.83 28.50
C ARG A 251 -4.74 5.64 29.25
N ASP A 252 -3.48 5.27 29.04
CA ASP A 252 -2.35 6.12 29.41
C ASP A 252 -2.30 7.29 28.41
N PHE A 253 -2.52 8.51 28.91
CA PHE A 253 -2.61 9.72 28.12
C PHE A 253 -1.27 10.14 27.52
N ALA A 254 -0.15 9.79 28.17
CA ALA A 254 1.19 10.15 27.72
C ALA A 254 1.64 9.28 26.53
N THR A 255 1.33 7.99 26.58
CA THR A 255 1.68 7.03 25.51
C THR A 255 0.68 7.00 24.35
N MET A 256 -0.52 7.58 24.53
CA MET A 256 -1.51 7.68 23.46
C MET A 256 -0.95 8.44 22.25
N ALA A 257 -1.25 7.92 21.05
CA ALA A 257 -0.87 8.54 19.79
C ALA A 257 -1.43 10.00 19.72
N PRO A 258 -0.60 11.01 19.38
CA PRO A 258 -1.05 12.40 19.26
C PRO A 258 -2.28 12.57 18.35
N GLN A 259 -2.38 11.75 17.30
CA GLN A 259 -3.47 11.73 16.32
C GLN A 259 -4.83 11.37 16.94
N MET A 260 -4.85 10.59 18.02
CA MET A 260 -6.07 10.26 18.75
C MET A 260 -6.38 11.33 19.81
N ARG A 261 -5.33 11.89 20.43
CA ARG A 261 -5.46 12.91 21.49
C ARG A 261 -6.23 14.14 21.04
N GLN A 262 -6.15 14.53 19.76
CA GLN A 262 -6.89 15.69 19.23
C GLN A 262 -8.42 15.57 19.31
N TYR A 263 -8.96 14.36 19.27
CA TYR A 263 -10.39 14.09 19.38
C TYR A 263 -10.84 13.87 20.83
N LEU A 264 -9.88 13.67 21.74
CA LEU A 264 -10.17 13.37 23.13
C LEU A 264 -10.33 14.67 23.92
N ARG A 265 -11.47 14.81 24.59
CA ARG A 265 -11.76 15.95 25.46
C ARG A 265 -11.71 15.51 26.91
N LEU A 266 -10.74 16.04 27.64
CA LEU A 266 -10.67 15.85 29.09
C LEU A 266 -11.79 16.63 29.77
N GLU A 267 -12.14 16.19 30.97
CA GLU A 267 -13.12 16.87 31.82
C GLU A 267 -12.71 18.33 32.08
N ALA A 268 -13.70 19.24 32.01
CA ALA A 268 -13.47 20.67 31.90
C ALA A 268 -12.93 21.33 33.19
N THR A 269 -13.24 20.81 34.37
CA THR A 269 -12.80 21.38 35.65
C THR A 269 -11.34 21.07 35.99
N GLY A 270 -10.70 20.15 35.25
CA GLY A 270 -9.33 19.72 35.54
C GLY A 270 -9.22 18.86 36.79
N ALA A 271 -10.33 18.24 37.22
CA ALA A 271 -10.37 17.37 38.38
C ALA A 271 -9.38 16.19 38.25
N ARG A 272 -8.92 15.71 39.41
CA ARG A 272 -8.09 14.51 39.52
C ARG A 272 -8.69 13.56 40.53
N ASP A 273 -8.30 12.29 40.45
CA ASP A 273 -8.55 11.32 41.51
C ASP A 273 -7.74 11.66 42.78
N GLY A 274 -7.96 10.90 43.85
CA GLY A 274 -7.26 11.13 45.13
C GLY A 274 -5.74 11.02 45.03
N SER A 275 -5.20 10.29 44.05
CA SER A 275 -3.75 10.23 43.80
C SER A 275 -3.19 11.48 43.09
N GLY A 276 -4.04 12.33 42.50
CA GLY A 276 -3.64 13.48 41.70
C GLY A 276 -3.14 13.14 40.30
N GLN A 277 -3.21 11.87 39.88
CA GLN A 277 -2.57 11.36 38.66
C GLN A 277 -3.57 10.98 37.56
N HIS A 278 -4.82 10.65 37.90
CA HIS A 278 -5.82 10.16 36.96
C HIS A 278 -6.90 11.21 36.72
N ALA A 279 -7.41 11.26 35.49
CA ALA A 279 -8.47 12.18 35.08
C ALA A 279 -9.56 11.45 34.28
N TRP A 280 -10.58 12.19 33.85
CA TRP A 280 -11.68 11.66 33.07
C TRP A 280 -11.80 12.35 31.70
N TYR A 281 -12.43 11.66 30.75
CA TYR A 281 -12.68 12.17 29.41
C TYR A 281 -14.14 11.96 28.98
N TYR A 282 -14.68 12.90 28.21
CA TYR A 282 -16.02 12.82 27.61
C TYR A 282 -16.04 11.83 26.45
N PRO A 283 -17.22 11.28 26.07
CA PRO A 283 -17.31 10.39 24.90
C PRO A 283 -16.62 10.98 23.68
N VAL A 284 -15.80 10.19 23.01
CA VAL A 284 -15.04 10.68 21.85
C VAL A 284 -15.99 10.74 20.65
N LEU A 285 -16.21 11.94 20.10
CA LEU A 285 -16.86 12.13 18.81
C LEU A 285 -15.79 12.30 17.72
N PHE A 286 -15.63 11.28 16.89
CA PHE A 286 -14.75 11.31 15.73
C PHE A 286 -15.46 12.01 14.56
N VAL A 287 -15.03 13.25 14.28
CA VAL A 287 -15.39 13.95 13.04
C VAL A 287 -14.55 13.36 11.92
N ASN A 288 -15.10 12.36 11.25
CA ASN A 288 -14.38 11.50 10.34
C ASN A 288 -14.21 12.16 8.97
N THR A 289 -12.99 12.67 8.71
CA THR A 289 -12.60 13.18 7.38
C THR A 289 -11.92 12.12 6.51
N PHE A 290 -11.72 10.89 7.01
CA PHE A 290 -10.95 9.87 6.29
C PHE A 290 -11.57 9.49 4.94
N TRP A 291 -12.90 9.40 4.87
CA TRP A 291 -13.62 9.05 3.64
C TRP A 291 -13.93 10.26 2.74
N GLN A 292 -13.43 11.45 3.07
CA GLN A 292 -13.60 12.64 2.25
C GLN A 292 -12.51 12.68 1.19
N LEU A 293 -12.88 12.40 -0.06
CA LEU A 293 -11.96 12.49 -1.18
C LEU A 293 -11.76 13.96 -1.57
N THR A 294 -10.51 14.35 -1.79
CA THR A 294 -10.08 15.65 -2.31
C THR A 294 -10.71 15.97 -3.66
N SER A 295 -10.97 14.96 -4.50
CA SER A 295 -11.68 15.09 -5.78
C SER A 295 -13.15 15.50 -5.63
N GLN A 296 -13.76 15.22 -4.47
CA GLN A 296 -15.15 15.55 -4.15
C GLN A 296 -15.28 16.86 -3.35
N MET A 297 -14.15 17.54 -3.08
CA MET A 297 -14.17 18.81 -2.37
C MET A 297 -14.41 19.99 -3.31
N THR A 298 -15.15 20.96 -2.80
CA THR A 298 -15.43 22.23 -3.46
C THR A 298 -14.49 23.31 -2.94
N LEU A 299 -13.89 24.07 -3.86
CA LEU A 299 -13.09 25.24 -3.51
C LEU A 299 -14.04 26.36 -3.07
N LEU A 300 -13.80 26.93 -1.89
CA LEU A 300 -14.59 28.04 -1.38
C LEU A 300 -14.07 29.35 -1.96
N ASN A 301 -14.95 30.08 -2.65
CA ASN A 301 -14.72 31.39 -3.23
C ASN A 301 -16.04 32.18 -3.29
N ASP A 302 -16.00 33.41 -3.81
CA ASP A 302 -17.16 34.31 -3.88
C ASP A 302 -18.31 33.80 -4.75
N THR A 303 -18.07 32.81 -5.62
CA THR A 303 -19.10 32.22 -6.47
C THR A 303 -19.96 31.20 -5.72
N VAL A 304 -19.46 30.64 -4.62
CA VAL A 304 -20.15 29.60 -3.84
C VAL A 304 -21.00 30.25 -2.74
N LYS A 305 -22.30 30.40 -3.00
CA LYS A 305 -23.24 31.06 -2.06
C LYS A 305 -24.00 30.09 -1.15
N GLU A 306 -24.26 28.87 -1.63
CA GLU A 306 -24.98 27.83 -0.87
C GLU A 306 -24.23 26.52 -0.98
N LEU A 307 -24.18 25.77 0.12
CA LEU A 307 -23.52 24.47 0.19
C LEU A 307 -24.44 23.41 0.80
N PRO A 308 -24.50 22.19 0.21
CA PRO A 308 -25.17 21.07 0.83
C PRO A 308 -24.31 20.45 1.92
N LEU A 309 -24.92 20.08 3.04
CA LEU A 309 -24.31 19.36 4.14
C LEU A 309 -25.09 18.09 4.44
N ARG A 310 -24.43 16.94 4.34
CA ARG A 310 -24.94 15.65 4.78
C ARG A 310 -24.20 15.19 6.01
N ILE A 311 -24.90 14.99 7.12
CA ILE A 311 -24.34 14.51 8.37
C ILE A 311 -24.77 13.06 8.58
N ASP A 312 -23.80 12.16 8.67
CA ASP A 312 -24.04 10.76 9.04
C ASP A 312 -23.57 10.54 10.49
N LEU A 313 -24.52 10.45 11.42
CA LEU A 313 -24.28 10.18 12.84
C LEU A 313 -24.34 8.66 13.11
N GLY A 314 -23.31 8.13 13.77
CA GLY A 314 -23.26 6.70 14.12
C GLY A 314 -22.21 6.37 15.18
N ASN A 315 -21.91 5.07 15.29
CA ASN A 315 -20.91 4.54 16.22
C ASN A 315 -19.79 3.80 15.47
N LEU A 316 -18.55 3.97 15.94
CA LEU A 316 -17.36 3.37 15.36
C LEU A 316 -16.56 2.63 16.43
N ALA A 317 -15.94 1.50 16.07
CA ALA A 317 -15.08 0.79 17.01
C ALA A 317 -13.76 1.54 17.23
N SER A 318 -13.24 1.49 18.45
CA SER A 318 -11.97 2.11 18.85
C SER A 318 -10.77 1.79 17.94
N TRP A 319 -10.64 0.55 17.48
CA TRP A 319 -9.56 0.16 16.56
C TRP A 319 -9.71 0.80 15.16
N GLN A 320 -10.95 0.97 14.67
CA GLN A 320 -11.22 1.62 13.38
C GLN A 320 -10.89 3.10 13.49
N PHE A 321 -11.32 3.73 14.59
CA PHE A 321 -10.96 5.12 14.92
C PHE A 321 -9.44 5.31 14.97
N GLN A 322 -8.72 4.44 15.69
CA GLN A 322 -7.26 4.52 15.79
C GLN A 322 -6.59 4.38 14.42
N LEU A 323 -7.02 3.42 13.61
CA LEU A 323 -6.46 3.21 12.27
C LEU A 323 -6.74 4.40 11.35
N MET A 324 -8.00 4.84 11.26
CA MET A 324 -8.42 5.94 10.38
C MET A 324 -7.76 7.26 10.79
N SER A 325 -7.74 7.60 12.07
CA SER A 325 -7.11 8.84 12.56
C SER A 325 -5.60 8.87 12.30
N THR A 326 -4.92 7.73 12.45
CA THR A 326 -3.48 7.60 12.17
C THR A 326 -3.19 7.74 10.68
N LEU A 327 -3.91 7.00 9.82
CA LEU A 327 -3.73 7.05 8.37
C LEU A 327 -4.04 8.44 7.81
N GLU A 328 -5.11 9.08 8.27
CA GLU A 328 -5.52 10.41 7.83
C GLU A 328 -4.48 11.47 8.19
N THR A 329 -4.02 11.49 9.45
CA THR A 329 -3.04 12.48 9.89
C THR A 329 -1.71 12.28 9.18
N ASN A 330 -1.29 11.01 8.99
CA ASN A 330 -0.08 10.71 8.24
C ASN A 330 -0.21 11.13 6.77
N SER A 331 -1.36 10.87 6.13
CA SER A 331 -1.61 11.28 4.74
C SER A 331 -1.55 12.81 4.59
N LYS A 332 -2.23 13.55 5.48
CA LYS A 332 -2.21 15.02 5.49
C LYS A 332 -0.82 15.59 5.76
N GLU A 333 -0.08 15.00 6.68
CA GLU A 333 1.30 15.39 6.95
C GLU A 333 2.20 15.14 5.74
N SER A 334 2.04 13.98 5.08
CA SER A 334 2.74 13.65 3.84
C SER A 334 2.43 14.65 2.73
N ALA A 335 1.15 14.93 2.47
CA ALA A 335 0.74 15.91 1.47
C ALA A 335 1.27 17.32 1.78
N ARG A 336 1.29 17.72 3.05
CA ARG A 336 1.87 19.00 3.49
C ARG A 336 3.36 19.05 3.21
N GLN A 337 4.13 18.03 3.62
CA GLN A 337 5.57 17.99 3.40
C GLN A 337 5.91 17.99 1.91
N ALA A 338 5.20 17.21 1.10
CA ALA A 338 5.35 17.17 -0.34
C ALA A 338 5.07 18.55 -0.99
N ALA A 339 4.03 19.26 -0.54
CA ALA A 339 3.71 20.59 -1.03
C ALA A 339 4.78 21.65 -0.73
N PHE A 340 5.53 21.49 0.37
CA PHE A 340 6.68 22.32 0.71
C PHE A 340 8.02 21.80 0.13
N GLY A 341 7.97 20.82 -0.78
CA GLY A 341 9.17 20.25 -1.43
C GLY A 341 9.99 19.30 -0.53
N GLY A 342 9.44 18.89 0.61
CA GLY A 342 10.04 17.89 1.48
C GLY A 342 9.85 16.48 0.93
N SER A 343 10.91 15.66 0.97
CA SER A 343 10.84 14.23 0.65
C SER A 343 10.55 13.41 1.91
N LEU A 344 9.51 12.57 1.88
CA LEU A 344 9.18 11.68 3.00
C LEU A 344 9.99 10.37 3.00
N PRO A 345 10.19 9.74 4.19
CA PRO A 345 10.66 8.37 4.27
C PRO A 345 9.63 7.44 3.60
N GLY A 346 9.97 6.86 2.45
CA GLY A 346 9.07 6.06 1.62
C GLY A 346 8.58 6.74 0.34
N GLY A 347 8.90 8.02 0.14
CA GLY A 347 8.84 8.69 -1.16
C GLY A 347 7.46 8.97 -1.77
N GLY A 348 6.36 8.73 -1.04
CA GLY A 348 5.00 9.06 -1.50
C GLY A 348 4.58 10.47 -1.14
N ASP A 349 3.75 11.10 -1.97
CA ASP A 349 3.18 12.44 -1.76
C ASP A 349 1.83 12.42 -1.01
N GLY A 350 1.42 11.25 -0.50
CA GLY A 350 0.15 11.03 0.18
C GLY A 350 -1.01 10.67 -0.76
N THR A 351 -0.81 10.77 -2.08
CA THR A 351 -1.83 10.40 -3.07
C THR A 351 -2.13 8.91 -3.09
N GLU A 352 -1.23 8.04 -2.62
CA GLU A 352 -1.47 6.60 -2.60
C GLU A 352 -2.60 6.21 -1.67
N ILE A 353 -2.69 6.86 -0.50
CA ILE A 353 -3.78 6.63 0.44
C ILE A 353 -5.09 7.13 -0.15
N GLU A 354 -5.07 8.24 -0.89
CA GLU A 354 -6.23 8.77 -1.58
C GLU A 354 -6.72 7.84 -2.69
N MET A 355 -5.81 7.30 -3.51
CA MET A 355 -6.15 6.31 -4.54
C MET A 355 -6.74 5.04 -3.92
N ILE A 356 -6.20 4.58 -2.78
CA ILE A 356 -6.78 3.45 -2.05
C ILE A 356 -8.21 3.80 -1.60
N LYS A 357 -8.43 4.97 -0.99
CA LYS A 357 -9.77 5.41 -0.58
C LYS A 357 -10.74 5.45 -1.76
N GLU A 358 -10.32 6.00 -2.90
CA GLU A 358 -11.11 6.07 -4.13
C GLU A 358 -11.50 4.66 -4.60
N VAL A 359 -10.53 3.73 -4.65
CA VAL A 359 -10.79 2.33 -5.00
C VAL A 359 -11.79 1.69 -4.05
N PHE A 360 -11.69 1.92 -2.74
CA PHE A 360 -12.62 1.35 -1.76
C PHE A 360 -14.04 1.93 -1.85
N LEU A 361 -14.19 3.21 -2.22
CA LEU A 361 -15.47 3.89 -2.33
C LEU A 361 -16.18 3.62 -3.66
N ASP A 362 -15.43 3.64 -4.77
CA ASP A 362 -15.99 3.58 -6.12
C ASP A 362 -16.06 2.15 -6.68
N SER A 363 -15.33 1.18 -6.10
CA SER A 363 -15.30 -0.19 -6.61
C SER A 363 -16.34 -1.11 -5.96
N ASN A 364 -16.84 -2.06 -6.75
CA ASN A 364 -17.69 -3.14 -6.22
C ASN A 364 -16.90 -3.98 -5.20
N PRO A 365 -17.41 -4.20 -3.97
CA PRO A 365 -16.69 -4.94 -2.92
C PRO A 365 -16.28 -6.36 -3.31
N ILE A 366 -17.09 -7.06 -4.11
CA ILE A 366 -16.78 -8.42 -4.58
C ILE A 366 -15.62 -8.35 -5.58
N LEU A 367 -15.69 -7.43 -6.53
CA LEU A 367 -14.65 -7.22 -7.53
C LEU A 367 -13.34 -6.81 -6.87
N LEU A 368 -13.39 -5.92 -5.89
CA LEU A 368 -12.23 -5.50 -5.09
C LEU A 368 -11.63 -6.69 -4.33
N GLY A 369 -12.45 -7.50 -3.69
CA GLY A 369 -11.99 -8.71 -2.98
C GLY A 369 -11.27 -9.70 -3.91
N VAL A 370 -11.85 -9.97 -5.09
CA VAL A 370 -11.21 -10.80 -6.12
C VAL A 370 -9.90 -10.17 -6.57
N THR A 371 -9.88 -8.86 -6.83
CA THR A 371 -8.69 -8.12 -7.27
C THR A 371 -7.55 -8.24 -6.24
N ILE A 372 -7.84 -8.11 -4.95
CA ILE A 372 -6.84 -8.27 -3.88
C ILE A 372 -6.26 -9.68 -3.86
N VAL A 373 -7.12 -10.71 -3.89
CA VAL A 373 -6.67 -12.11 -3.89
C VAL A 373 -5.81 -12.39 -5.12
N VAL A 374 -6.24 -11.94 -6.28
CA VAL A 374 -5.51 -12.10 -7.54
C VAL A 374 -4.20 -11.33 -7.53
N SER A 375 -4.12 -10.14 -6.91
CA SER A 375 -2.89 -9.36 -6.73
C SER A 375 -1.88 -10.07 -5.83
N ILE A 376 -2.34 -10.69 -4.75
CA ILE A 376 -1.47 -11.49 -3.88
C ILE A 376 -0.95 -12.71 -4.64
N LEU A 377 -1.81 -13.40 -5.39
CA LEU A 377 -1.40 -14.54 -6.22
C LEU A 377 -0.40 -14.13 -7.29
N HIS A 378 -0.64 -13.01 -7.99
CA HIS A 378 0.28 -12.44 -8.98
C HIS A 378 1.65 -12.20 -8.37
N MET A 379 1.71 -11.46 -7.25
CA MET A 379 2.96 -11.15 -6.55
C MET A 379 3.73 -12.42 -6.16
N ILE A 380 3.03 -13.47 -5.69
CA ILE A 380 3.66 -14.75 -5.34
C ILE A 380 4.19 -15.45 -6.59
N LEU A 381 3.40 -15.56 -7.66
CA LEU A 381 3.78 -16.26 -8.89
C LEU A 381 4.93 -15.55 -9.61
N GLU A 382 4.91 -14.23 -9.66
CA GLU A 382 5.98 -13.40 -10.22
C GLU A 382 7.27 -13.59 -9.42
N THR A 383 7.20 -13.55 -8.08
CA THR A 383 8.37 -13.81 -7.21
C THR A 383 8.93 -15.23 -7.42
N LEU A 384 8.07 -16.22 -7.59
CA LEU A 384 8.49 -17.60 -7.88
C LEU A 384 9.12 -17.72 -9.28
N ALA A 385 8.57 -17.03 -10.27
CA ALA A 385 9.12 -16.95 -11.62
C ALA A 385 10.52 -16.31 -11.60
N PHE A 386 10.67 -15.17 -10.91
CA PHE A 386 11.97 -14.51 -10.71
C PHE A 386 12.97 -15.39 -9.97
N GLY A 387 12.54 -16.06 -8.90
CA GLY A 387 13.38 -16.99 -8.14
C GLY A 387 13.88 -18.15 -9.00
N SER A 388 13.01 -18.68 -9.87
CA SER A 388 13.36 -19.72 -10.83
C SER A 388 14.35 -19.22 -11.88
N ASP A 389 14.19 -18.00 -12.38
CA ASP A 389 15.07 -17.39 -13.37
C ASP A 389 16.48 -17.14 -12.81
N ILE A 390 16.58 -16.54 -11.61
CA ILE A 390 17.87 -16.34 -10.94
C ILE A 390 18.57 -17.68 -10.66
N ALA A 391 17.80 -18.70 -10.23
CA ALA A 391 18.35 -20.03 -9.99
C ALA A 391 18.90 -20.68 -11.28
N HIS A 392 18.27 -20.43 -12.43
CA HIS A 392 18.72 -20.89 -13.74
C HIS A 392 20.07 -20.24 -14.10
N TYR A 393 20.15 -18.90 -14.08
CA TYR A 393 21.38 -18.17 -14.43
C TYR A 393 22.54 -18.42 -13.45
N ARG A 394 22.26 -18.76 -12.18
CA ARG A 394 23.31 -19.10 -11.20
C ARG A 394 23.90 -20.50 -11.40
N LYS A 395 23.15 -21.45 -11.97
CA LYS A 395 23.58 -22.85 -12.10
C LYS A 395 24.21 -23.18 -13.47
N LYS A 396 24.04 -22.32 -14.47
CA LYS A 396 24.50 -22.58 -15.83
C LYS A 396 26.03 -22.47 -15.94
N LYS A 397 26.66 -23.47 -16.57
CA LYS A 397 28.12 -23.52 -16.83
C LYS A 397 28.48 -23.21 -18.29
N ASP A 398 27.56 -23.46 -19.23
CA ASP A 398 27.72 -23.20 -20.66
C ASP A 398 26.78 -22.07 -21.12
N ASN A 399 27.34 -21.07 -21.80
CA ASN A 399 26.60 -19.88 -22.27
C ASN A 399 25.93 -20.09 -23.64
N VAL A 400 25.79 -21.34 -24.08
CA VAL A 400 25.19 -21.69 -25.37
C VAL A 400 23.72 -21.23 -25.39
N GLY A 401 23.36 -20.50 -26.45
CA GLY A 401 22.00 -20.03 -26.72
C GLY A 401 21.54 -18.77 -25.99
N ILE A 402 22.41 -18.07 -25.24
CA ILE A 402 22.07 -16.79 -24.59
C ILE A 402 22.64 -15.64 -25.42
N SER A 403 21.76 -14.88 -26.08
CA SER A 403 22.17 -13.70 -26.86
C SER A 403 22.49 -12.53 -25.94
N VAL A 404 23.74 -12.08 -25.89
CA VAL A 404 24.13 -10.83 -25.19
C VAL A 404 23.35 -9.63 -25.72
N ARG A 405 22.98 -9.65 -27.01
CA ARG A 405 22.20 -8.59 -27.65
C ARG A 405 20.78 -8.50 -27.09
N SER A 406 20.13 -9.63 -26.76
CA SER A 406 18.77 -9.61 -26.19
C SER A 406 18.79 -9.11 -24.74
N ILE A 407 19.81 -9.48 -23.95
CA ILE A 407 19.97 -8.98 -22.58
C ILE A 407 20.19 -7.47 -22.58
N LEU A 408 21.07 -6.95 -23.47
CA LEU A 408 21.30 -5.51 -23.60
C LEU A 408 20.05 -4.75 -24.09
N ALA A 409 19.26 -5.34 -24.99
CA ALA A 409 18.01 -4.76 -25.45
C ALA A 409 16.99 -4.66 -24.30
N ASN A 410 16.88 -5.67 -23.43
CA ASN A 410 16.01 -5.64 -22.25
C ASN A 410 16.42 -4.56 -21.25
N VAL A 411 17.71 -4.43 -20.97
CA VAL A 411 18.23 -3.37 -20.08
C VAL A 411 17.86 -1.99 -20.62
N PHE A 412 18.02 -1.78 -21.93
CA PHE A 412 17.63 -0.54 -22.58
C PHE A 412 16.12 -0.27 -22.44
N MET A 413 15.28 -1.27 -22.73
CA MET A 413 13.83 -1.16 -22.61
C MET A 413 13.38 -0.83 -21.18
N GLN A 414 13.91 -1.53 -20.17
CA GLN A 414 13.63 -1.25 -18.76
C GLN A 414 14.09 0.15 -18.35
N THR A 415 15.25 0.59 -18.85
CA THR A 415 15.76 1.94 -18.58
C THR A 415 14.83 3.01 -19.14
N VAL A 416 14.33 2.83 -20.37
CA VAL A 416 13.36 3.75 -21.00
C VAL A 416 12.05 3.80 -20.19
N ILE A 417 11.52 2.64 -19.77
CA ILE A 417 10.31 2.57 -18.94
C ILE A 417 10.54 3.25 -17.58
N PHE A 418 11.69 3.02 -16.96
CA PHE A 418 12.07 3.68 -15.70
C PHE A 418 12.13 5.20 -15.84
N LEU A 419 12.74 5.73 -16.92
CA LEU A 419 12.80 7.17 -17.17
C LEU A 419 11.41 7.79 -17.38
N TYR A 420 10.49 7.06 -18.01
CA TYR A 420 9.10 7.49 -18.15
C TYR A 420 8.34 7.53 -16.83
N LEU A 421 8.51 6.50 -16.00
CA LEU A 421 7.94 6.47 -14.66
C LEU A 421 8.53 7.58 -13.77
N LEU A 422 9.81 7.92 -13.97
CA LEU A 422 10.47 9.02 -13.27
C LEU A 422 9.92 10.39 -13.72
N ASP A 423 9.69 10.60 -15.02
CA ASP A 423 9.03 11.81 -15.57
C ASP A 423 7.57 11.95 -15.09
N ASN A 424 6.94 10.83 -14.75
CA ASN A 424 5.58 10.74 -14.18
C ASN A 424 5.58 10.41 -12.69
N SER A 425 6.66 10.75 -11.98
CA SER A 425 6.85 10.46 -10.54
C SER A 425 5.74 11.01 -9.64
N GLN A 426 5.10 12.12 -10.03
CA GLN A 426 3.94 12.68 -9.30
C GLN A 426 2.71 11.77 -9.27
N ASN A 427 2.62 10.78 -10.16
CA ASN A 427 1.53 9.80 -10.19
C ASN A 427 2.06 8.36 -10.02
N THR A 428 3.37 8.19 -9.79
CA THR A 428 4.01 6.88 -9.73
C THR A 428 4.60 6.65 -8.36
N SER A 429 4.13 5.61 -7.67
CA SER A 429 4.65 5.24 -6.35
C SER A 429 6.15 4.90 -6.40
N TRP A 430 6.89 5.38 -5.40
CA TRP A 430 8.32 5.10 -5.25
C TRP A 430 8.62 3.59 -5.12
N MET A 431 7.66 2.80 -4.64
CA MET A 431 7.77 1.34 -4.60
C MET A 431 7.91 0.74 -6.01
N ILE A 432 7.15 1.26 -6.98
CA ILE A 432 7.21 0.82 -8.39
C ILE A 432 8.54 1.29 -9.02
N LEU A 433 8.96 2.52 -8.75
CA LEU A 433 10.27 3.02 -9.21
C LEU A 433 11.42 2.19 -8.64
N GLY A 434 11.37 1.85 -7.36
CA GLY A 434 12.38 1.05 -6.67
C GLY A 434 12.46 -0.38 -7.21
N SER A 435 11.34 -1.04 -7.47
CA SER A 435 11.33 -2.39 -8.06
C SER A 435 11.91 -2.39 -9.48
N GLN A 436 11.66 -1.34 -10.28
CA GLN A 436 12.27 -1.17 -11.60
C GLN A 436 13.80 -1.00 -11.53
N VAL A 437 14.30 -0.21 -10.58
CA VAL A 437 15.77 -0.06 -10.37
C VAL A 437 16.40 -1.40 -10.01
N VAL A 438 15.77 -2.16 -9.10
CA VAL A 438 16.27 -3.50 -8.73
C VAL A 438 16.26 -4.43 -9.94
N GLY A 439 15.22 -4.40 -10.77
CA GLY A 439 15.14 -5.15 -12.03
C GLY A 439 16.30 -4.85 -12.96
N ILE A 440 16.57 -3.56 -13.22
CA ILE A 440 17.69 -3.11 -14.05
C ILE A 440 19.03 -3.61 -13.50
N VAL A 441 19.25 -3.51 -12.19
CA VAL A 441 20.48 -4.00 -11.54
C VAL A 441 20.65 -5.52 -11.71
N ILE A 442 19.56 -6.29 -11.62
CA ILE A 442 19.60 -7.74 -11.83
C ILE A 442 19.91 -8.06 -13.30
N GLU A 443 19.37 -7.33 -14.26
CA GLU A 443 19.70 -7.55 -15.67
C GLU A 443 21.16 -7.20 -15.98
N PHE A 444 21.69 -6.13 -15.39
CA PHE A 444 23.12 -5.85 -15.46
C PHE A 444 23.96 -6.97 -14.83
N TRP A 445 23.51 -7.54 -13.70
CA TRP A 445 24.17 -8.70 -13.10
C TRP A 445 24.19 -9.90 -14.06
N LYS A 446 23.10 -10.18 -14.80
CA LYS A 446 23.07 -11.25 -15.82
C LYS A 446 24.13 -11.04 -16.92
N ILE A 447 24.41 -9.80 -17.33
CA ILE A 447 25.48 -9.51 -18.29
C ILE A 447 26.84 -9.94 -17.74
N THR A 448 27.11 -9.67 -16.46
CA THR A 448 28.38 -10.04 -15.82
C THR A 448 28.57 -11.55 -15.67
N THR A 449 27.50 -12.35 -15.63
CA THR A 449 27.59 -13.81 -15.53
C THR A 449 27.76 -14.48 -16.90
N VAL A 450 27.23 -13.90 -17.97
CA VAL A 450 27.24 -14.47 -19.33
C VAL A 450 28.48 -14.02 -20.14
N VAL A 451 29.06 -12.87 -19.85
CA VAL A 451 30.18 -12.30 -20.64
C VAL A 451 31.49 -12.33 -19.85
N ASN A 452 32.53 -12.95 -20.42
CA ASN A 452 33.91 -12.71 -19.96
C ASN A 452 34.42 -11.41 -20.57
N VAL A 453 34.30 -10.30 -19.85
CA VAL A 453 34.78 -9.00 -20.30
C VAL A 453 36.31 -9.00 -20.34
N ARG A 454 36.90 -9.13 -21.53
CA ARG A 454 38.34 -8.97 -21.74
C ARG A 454 38.61 -7.69 -22.50
N ILE A 455 39.33 -6.78 -21.87
CA ILE A 455 39.78 -5.53 -22.47
C ILE A 455 40.98 -5.87 -23.38
N ARG A 456 40.84 -5.65 -24.69
CA ARG A 456 41.96 -5.76 -25.63
C ARG A 456 42.35 -4.37 -26.16
N PRO A 457 43.62 -4.14 -26.51
CA PRO A 457 44.03 -2.95 -27.24
C PRO A 457 43.33 -2.90 -28.60
N GLY A 458 42.86 -1.71 -29.00
CA GLY A 458 42.09 -1.51 -30.22
C GLY A 458 42.87 -1.90 -31.49
N GLY A 459 42.17 -2.49 -32.46
CA GLY A 459 42.76 -2.87 -33.75
C GLY A 459 43.29 -1.66 -34.55
N PRO A 460 44.12 -1.88 -35.60
CA PRO A 460 44.74 -0.80 -36.35
C PRO A 460 43.68 0.12 -36.99
N GLY A 461 43.52 1.32 -36.46
CA GLY A 461 42.55 2.33 -36.93
C GLY A 461 41.39 2.68 -35.99
N SER A 462 41.33 2.15 -34.77
CA SER A 462 40.29 2.52 -33.77
C SER A 462 40.61 3.83 -33.04
N PHE A 463 39.61 4.71 -32.87
CA PHE A 463 39.73 6.01 -32.17
C PHE A 463 39.93 5.89 -30.65
N LEU A 464 39.63 4.72 -30.07
CA LEU A 464 39.82 4.43 -28.64
C LEU A 464 40.93 3.38 -28.45
N PRO A 465 41.86 3.56 -27.48
CA PRO A 465 43.02 2.70 -27.26
C PRO A 465 42.66 1.29 -26.75
N TYR A 466 41.47 1.11 -26.19
CA TYR A 466 40.96 -0.16 -25.68
C TYR A 466 39.56 -0.42 -26.24
N THR A 467 39.32 -1.62 -26.78
CA THR A 467 38.01 -2.06 -27.26
C THR A 467 37.51 -3.18 -26.35
N ILE A 468 36.26 -3.06 -25.88
CA ILE A 468 35.59 -4.13 -25.14
C ILE A 468 35.16 -5.19 -26.16
N ALA A 469 35.86 -6.33 -26.18
CA ALA A 469 35.55 -7.43 -27.09
C ALA A 469 34.64 -8.44 -26.36
N PHE A 470 33.41 -8.58 -26.86
CA PHE A 470 32.47 -9.61 -26.44
C PHE A 470 32.76 -10.87 -27.28
N GLU A 471 33.52 -11.84 -26.74
CA GLU A 471 33.77 -13.11 -27.41
C GLU A 471 32.79 -14.18 -26.89
N ASP A 472 31.88 -14.65 -27.76
CA ASP A 472 31.04 -15.83 -27.50
C ASP A 472 31.91 -17.09 -27.50
N LYS A 473 31.73 -17.95 -26.48
CA LYS A 473 32.43 -19.24 -26.40
C LYS A 473 31.70 -20.26 -27.27
N GLN A 474 32.33 -20.60 -28.40
CA GLN A 474 32.04 -21.66 -29.37
C GLN A 474 31.23 -21.29 -30.62
N LYS A 475 31.53 -22.01 -31.72
CA LYS A 475 30.85 -21.93 -33.01
C LYS A 475 29.53 -22.67 -32.93
N LEU A 476 28.49 -22.00 -33.42
CA LEU A 476 27.11 -22.48 -33.55
C LEU A 476 27.05 -23.85 -34.26
N THR A 477 26.12 -24.70 -33.83
CA THR A 477 25.80 -25.99 -34.45
C THR A 477 25.01 -25.76 -35.76
N GLU A 478 25.06 -26.66 -36.75
CA GLU A 478 24.36 -26.49 -38.06
C GLU A 478 22.83 -26.26 -37.95
N THR A 479 22.21 -26.68 -36.84
CA THR A 479 20.80 -26.43 -36.49
C THR A 479 20.55 -25.01 -35.95
N GLU A 480 21.55 -24.40 -35.31
CA GLU A 480 21.50 -23.02 -34.81
C GLU A 480 21.73 -22.00 -35.95
N GLU A 481 22.57 -22.31 -36.94
CA GLU A 481 22.76 -21.45 -38.12
C GLU A 481 21.47 -21.28 -38.93
N LYS A 482 20.73 -22.37 -39.19
CA LYS A 482 19.42 -22.30 -39.87
C LYS A 482 18.38 -21.53 -39.06
N THR A 483 18.44 -21.62 -37.73
CA THR A 483 17.53 -20.87 -36.84
C THR A 483 17.84 -19.37 -36.90
N LYS A 484 19.11 -19.00 -36.99
CA LYS A 484 19.58 -17.61 -37.12
C LYS A 484 19.21 -16.98 -38.47
N GLU A 485 19.23 -17.72 -39.57
CA GLU A 485 18.77 -17.23 -40.88
C GLU A 485 17.27 -16.87 -40.85
N TYR A 486 16.44 -17.72 -40.22
CA TYR A 486 15.01 -17.43 -40.07
C TYR A 486 14.75 -16.27 -39.12
N ASP A 487 15.57 -16.14 -38.08
CA ASP A 487 15.53 -15.02 -37.13
C ASP A 487 15.86 -13.69 -37.84
N GLU A 488 16.95 -13.65 -38.63
CA GLU A 488 17.36 -12.47 -39.39
C GLU A 488 16.30 -12.03 -40.43
N ILE A 489 15.66 -12.98 -41.11
CA ILE A 489 14.58 -12.68 -42.06
C ILE A 489 13.38 -12.08 -41.33
N ALA A 490 12.98 -12.67 -40.19
CA ALA A 490 11.86 -12.17 -39.39
C ALA A 490 12.15 -10.74 -38.89
N PHE A 491 13.33 -10.50 -38.31
CA PHE A 491 13.74 -9.16 -37.86
C PHE A 491 13.77 -8.15 -38.99
N LYS A 492 14.27 -8.51 -40.18
CA LYS A 492 14.34 -7.59 -41.33
C LYS A 492 12.96 -7.09 -41.75
N TYR A 493 11.99 -7.98 -41.97
CA TYR A 493 10.64 -7.58 -42.37
C TYR A 493 9.94 -6.80 -41.27
N MET A 494 10.19 -7.18 -40.03
CA MET A 494 9.61 -6.56 -38.85
C MET A 494 10.12 -5.13 -38.63
N TYR A 495 11.41 -4.86 -38.84
CA TYR A 495 11.96 -3.50 -38.81
C TYR A 495 11.44 -2.64 -39.96
N ILE A 496 11.26 -3.21 -41.16
CA ILE A 496 10.69 -2.51 -42.32
C ILE A 496 9.25 -2.03 -42.05
N ALA A 497 8.45 -2.80 -41.32
CA ALA A 497 7.08 -2.41 -40.96
C ALA A 497 7.03 -1.56 -39.68
N GLY A 498 7.79 -1.93 -38.65
CA GLY A 498 7.74 -1.32 -37.33
C GLY A 498 8.30 0.10 -37.29
N ILE A 499 9.45 0.34 -37.93
CA ILE A 499 10.11 1.66 -37.87
C ILE A 499 9.25 2.76 -38.50
N PRO A 500 8.67 2.60 -39.71
CA PRO A 500 7.79 3.63 -40.28
C PRO A 500 6.55 3.90 -39.44
N LEU A 501 5.97 2.88 -38.82
CA LEU A 501 4.78 3.02 -37.98
C LEU A 501 5.09 3.79 -36.67
N LEU A 502 6.26 3.54 -36.08
CA LEU A 502 6.75 4.31 -34.93
C LEU A 502 7.05 5.77 -35.28
N ILE A 503 7.63 6.02 -36.46
CA ILE A 503 7.85 7.40 -36.96
C ILE A 503 6.50 8.10 -37.17
N ALA A 504 5.53 7.42 -37.79
CA ALA A 504 4.19 7.97 -38.01
C ALA A 504 3.48 8.29 -36.67
N TYR A 505 3.59 7.41 -35.68
CA TYR A 505 3.07 7.65 -34.33
C TYR A 505 3.77 8.82 -33.63
N GLY A 506 5.10 8.93 -33.73
CA GLY A 506 5.85 10.06 -33.20
C GLY A 506 5.39 11.40 -33.81
N ILE A 507 5.25 11.45 -35.14
CA ILE A 507 4.74 12.64 -35.85
C ILE A 507 3.31 12.97 -35.41
N TYR A 508 2.44 11.96 -35.30
CA TYR A 508 1.06 12.15 -34.81
C TYR A 508 1.04 12.72 -33.40
N SER A 509 1.79 12.11 -32.47
CA SER A 509 1.84 12.53 -31.07
C SER A 509 2.43 13.93 -30.91
N LEU A 510 3.38 14.32 -31.76
CA LEU A 510 3.92 15.67 -31.77
C LEU A 510 2.90 16.72 -32.21
N TYR A 511 1.98 16.37 -33.12
CA TYR A 511 1.01 17.30 -33.71
C TYR A 511 -0.28 17.43 -32.90
N TYR A 512 -0.76 16.31 -32.34
CA TYR A 512 -2.08 16.22 -31.71
C TYR A 512 -2.06 16.08 -30.18
N ASP A 513 -0.97 15.58 -29.58
CA ASP A 513 -0.90 15.42 -28.14
C ASP A 513 -0.18 16.60 -27.47
N SER A 514 -0.63 16.97 -26.26
CA SER A 514 0.05 17.97 -25.44
C SER A 514 1.08 17.32 -24.53
N HIS A 515 2.30 17.87 -24.50
CA HIS A 515 3.42 17.33 -23.72
C HIS A 515 3.90 18.35 -22.68
N LYS A 516 4.52 17.87 -21.60
CA LYS A 516 5.13 18.76 -20.58
C LYS A 516 6.38 19.47 -21.13
N SER A 517 7.17 18.76 -21.93
CA SER A 517 8.44 19.23 -22.49
C SER A 517 8.89 18.34 -23.65
N TRP A 518 9.91 18.77 -24.39
CA TRP A 518 10.58 17.93 -25.39
C TRP A 518 11.15 16.64 -24.80
N TYR A 519 11.64 16.67 -23.56
CA TYR A 519 12.07 15.47 -22.85
C TYR A 519 10.91 14.48 -22.63
N SER A 520 9.78 14.99 -22.13
CA SER A 520 8.58 14.18 -21.88
C SER A 520 8.02 13.58 -23.18
N TYR A 521 8.04 14.33 -24.29
CA TYR A 521 7.66 13.85 -25.62
C TYR A 521 8.56 12.70 -26.11
N ILE A 522 9.88 12.87 -26.05
CA ILE A 522 10.84 11.85 -26.49
C ILE A 522 10.67 10.58 -25.67
N ILE A 523 10.59 10.69 -24.35
CA ILE A 523 10.44 9.55 -23.45
C ILE A 523 9.09 8.83 -23.66
N THR A 524 8.00 9.57 -23.81
CA THR A 524 6.66 9.00 -24.09
C THR A 524 6.65 8.25 -25.43
N THR A 525 7.26 8.83 -26.47
CA THR A 525 7.37 8.20 -27.79
C THR A 525 8.28 6.96 -27.75
N LEU A 526 9.38 7.02 -26.98
CA LEU A 526 10.28 5.88 -26.77
C LEU A 526 9.59 4.75 -26.02
N VAL A 527 8.77 5.03 -25.01
CA VAL A 527 7.98 4.01 -24.32
C VAL A 527 6.99 3.33 -25.26
N GLY A 528 6.26 4.10 -26.07
CA GLY A 528 5.41 3.53 -27.13
C GLY A 528 6.20 2.63 -28.07
N SER A 529 7.43 3.03 -28.42
CA SER A 529 8.35 2.25 -29.25
C SER A 529 8.83 0.98 -28.57
N VAL A 530 9.14 1.02 -27.27
CA VAL A 530 9.54 -0.13 -26.47
C VAL A 530 8.40 -1.15 -26.35
N TYR A 531 7.16 -0.70 -26.12
CA TYR A 531 6.00 -1.60 -26.08
C TYR A 531 5.74 -2.28 -27.42
N ALA A 532 5.88 -1.54 -28.53
CA ALA A 532 5.82 -2.11 -29.88
C ALA A 532 6.99 -3.08 -30.12
N TYR A 533 8.20 -2.72 -29.74
CA TYR A 533 9.38 -3.56 -29.92
C TYR A 533 9.33 -4.86 -29.13
N GLY A 534 8.78 -4.83 -27.90
CA GLY A 534 8.52 -6.04 -27.13
C GLY A 534 7.64 -7.02 -27.89
N PHE A 535 6.68 -6.54 -28.69
CA PHE A 535 5.78 -7.39 -29.48
C PHE A 535 6.55 -8.04 -30.60
N LEU A 536 7.30 -7.21 -31.32
CA LEU A 536 8.16 -7.61 -32.39
C LEU A 536 9.14 -8.70 -31.92
N MET A 537 9.72 -8.59 -30.73
CA MET A 537 10.64 -9.60 -30.19
C MET A 537 10.03 -10.98 -29.93
N MET A 538 8.71 -11.10 -29.76
CA MET A 538 8.03 -12.37 -29.51
C MET A 538 7.48 -13.05 -30.77
N VAL A 539 7.37 -12.33 -31.89
CA VAL A 539 6.86 -12.90 -33.16
C VAL A 539 7.83 -13.90 -33.81
N PRO A 540 9.16 -13.68 -33.82
CA PRO A 540 10.12 -14.63 -34.38
C PRO A 540 10.03 -16.03 -33.76
N SER A 541 9.81 -16.14 -32.44
CA SER A 541 9.71 -17.45 -31.78
C SER A 541 8.51 -18.25 -32.29
N LEU A 542 7.36 -17.60 -32.52
CA LEU A 542 6.19 -18.21 -33.18
C LEU A 542 6.46 -18.57 -34.63
N TYR A 543 7.15 -17.70 -35.38
CA TYR A 543 7.46 -17.95 -36.79
C TYR A 543 8.38 -19.15 -36.97
N ILE A 544 9.43 -19.26 -36.15
CA ILE A 544 10.37 -20.38 -36.16
C ILE A 544 9.64 -21.68 -35.84
N ASN A 545 8.74 -21.69 -34.84
CA ASN A 545 7.93 -22.87 -34.53
C ASN A 545 7.04 -23.30 -35.71
N TYR A 546 6.44 -22.33 -36.42
CA TYR A 546 5.64 -22.60 -37.60
C TYR A 546 6.47 -23.16 -38.76
N ARG A 547 7.68 -22.63 -39.00
CA ARG A 547 8.58 -23.05 -40.08
C ARG A 547 9.21 -24.42 -39.83
N LEU A 548 9.67 -24.67 -38.60
CA LEU A 548 10.32 -25.93 -38.22
C LEU A 548 9.32 -27.03 -37.86
N LYS A 549 8.02 -26.69 -37.70
CA LYS A 549 6.97 -27.62 -37.25
C LYS A 549 7.34 -28.34 -35.94
N SER A 550 8.07 -27.67 -35.08
CA SER A 550 8.44 -28.12 -33.73
C SER A 550 8.42 -26.95 -32.75
N VAL A 551 8.21 -27.23 -31.47
CA VAL A 551 8.22 -26.22 -30.38
C VAL A 551 9.36 -26.55 -29.42
N ALA A 552 10.18 -25.57 -29.09
CA ALA A 552 11.28 -25.76 -28.14
C ALA A 552 10.75 -26.15 -26.75
N HIS A 553 11.48 -27.01 -26.06
CA HIS A 553 11.08 -27.42 -24.71
C HIS A 553 11.10 -26.23 -23.74
N MET A 554 10.03 -26.06 -22.97
CA MET A 554 9.96 -25.11 -21.86
C MET A 554 9.56 -25.87 -20.59
N PRO A 555 10.28 -25.68 -19.46
CA PRO A 555 9.97 -26.35 -18.21
C PRO A 555 8.51 -26.12 -17.79
N ALA A 556 7.81 -27.18 -17.39
CA ALA A 556 6.37 -27.13 -17.10
C ALA A 556 6.01 -26.12 -16.00
N LYS A 557 6.91 -25.90 -15.03
CA LYS A 557 6.74 -24.90 -13.97
C LYS A 557 6.78 -23.46 -14.51
N ALA A 558 7.78 -23.15 -15.34
CA ALA A 558 7.91 -21.83 -15.96
C ALA A 558 6.74 -21.53 -16.90
N MET A 559 6.28 -22.54 -17.65
CA MET A 559 5.07 -22.48 -18.47
C MET A 559 3.82 -22.14 -17.65
N MET A 560 3.63 -22.81 -16.51
CA MET A 560 2.48 -22.59 -15.63
C MET A 560 2.50 -21.19 -15.01
N TYR A 561 3.67 -20.71 -14.56
CA TYR A 561 3.80 -19.36 -13.99
C TYR A 561 3.49 -18.29 -15.02
N LYS A 562 3.96 -18.45 -16.26
CA LYS A 562 3.62 -17.53 -17.34
C LYS A 562 2.13 -17.52 -17.64
N PHE A 563 1.54 -18.69 -17.84
CA PHE A 563 0.11 -18.80 -18.13
C PHE A 563 -0.75 -18.10 -17.08
N LEU A 564 -0.46 -18.36 -15.81
CA LEU A 564 -1.19 -17.74 -14.71
C LEU A 564 -0.93 -16.24 -14.63
N ASN A 565 0.29 -15.78 -14.88
CA ASN A 565 0.60 -14.35 -14.91
C ASN A 565 -0.19 -13.64 -16.02
N THR A 566 -0.18 -14.16 -17.26
CA THR A 566 -0.88 -13.52 -18.38
C THR A 566 -2.39 -13.42 -18.13
N PHE A 567 -3.01 -14.50 -17.62
CA PHE A 567 -4.44 -14.48 -17.27
C PHE A 567 -4.78 -13.50 -16.14
N ILE A 568 -3.87 -13.33 -15.19
CA ILE A 568 -4.03 -12.36 -14.10
C ILE A 568 -3.85 -10.92 -14.60
N ASP A 569 -2.90 -10.68 -15.49
CA ASP A 569 -2.65 -9.37 -16.08
C ASP A 569 -3.84 -8.88 -16.91
N ASP A 570 -4.50 -9.78 -17.64
CA ASP A 570 -5.75 -9.49 -18.34
C ASP A 570 -6.89 -9.14 -17.37
N LEU A 571 -7.02 -9.88 -16.26
CA LEU A 571 -8.01 -9.54 -15.23
C LEU A 571 -7.77 -8.13 -14.68
N PHE A 572 -6.51 -7.73 -14.47
CA PHE A 572 -6.18 -6.36 -14.06
C PHE A 572 -6.45 -5.32 -15.14
N ALA A 573 -6.14 -5.62 -16.40
CA ALA A 573 -6.44 -4.74 -17.52
C ALA A 573 -7.94 -4.50 -17.71
N PHE A 574 -8.81 -5.43 -17.32
CA PHE A 574 -10.26 -5.25 -17.35
C PHE A 574 -10.85 -4.62 -16.07
N THR A 575 -10.20 -4.83 -14.92
CA THR A 575 -10.75 -4.46 -13.61
C THR A 575 -10.25 -3.12 -13.09
N ILE A 576 -8.97 -2.78 -13.34
CA ILE A 576 -8.33 -1.58 -12.82
C ILE A 576 -8.24 -0.54 -13.95
N LYS A 577 -8.48 0.73 -13.64
CA LYS A 577 -8.27 1.84 -14.57
C LYS A 577 -6.77 1.99 -14.88
N MET A 578 -6.30 1.31 -15.92
CA MET A 578 -4.95 1.45 -16.46
C MET A 578 -4.97 2.22 -17.79
N PRO A 579 -3.88 2.92 -18.15
CA PRO A 579 -3.75 3.56 -19.47
C PRO A 579 -3.97 2.54 -20.60
N PHE A 580 -4.66 2.97 -21.66
CA PHE A 580 -5.04 2.10 -22.78
C PHE A 580 -3.84 1.35 -23.39
N LEU A 581 -2.66 2.00 -23.48
CA LEU A 581 -1.44 1.38 -23.99
C LEU A 581 -0.99 0.16 -23.15
N HIS A 582 -1.11 0.23 -21.82
CA HIS A 582 -0.80 -0.90 -20.95
C HIS A 582 -1.80 -2.04 -21.13
N ARG A 583 -3.09 -1.74 -21.27
CA ARG A 583 -4.14 -2.74 -21.53
C ARG A 583 -3.95 -3.45 -22.87
N LEU A 584 -3.49 -2.71 -23.90
CA LEU A 584 -3.18 -3.30 -25.20
C LEU A 584 -1.93 -4.18 -25.13
N ALA A 585 -0.95 -3.83 -24.30
CA ALA A 585 0.26 -4.61 -24.10
C ALA A 585 0.00 -5.94 -23.40
N THR A 586 -0.86 -6.01 -22.38
CA THR A 586 -1.24 -7.26 -21.71
C THR A 586 -2.01 -8.18 -22.67
N LEU A 587 -3.03 -7.65 -23.35
CA LEU A 587 -3.84 -8.39 -24.32
C LEU A 587 -2.98 -9.00 -25.44
N ARG A 588 -1.95 -8.28 -25.86
CA ARG A 588 -0.99 -8.71 -26.88
C ARG A 588 -0.19 -9.94 -26.44
N ASP A 589 0.29 -9.97 -25.19
CA ASP A 589 1.03 -11.12 -24.67
C ASP A 589 0.13 -12.37 -24.56
N ASP A 590 -1.16 -12.19 -24.25
CA ASP A 590 -2.16 -13.28 -24.30
C ASP A 590 -2.39 -13.84 -25.70
N VAL A 591 -2.56 -12.97 -26.71
CA VAL A 591 -2.73 -13.42 -28.10
C VAL A 591 -1.54 -14.27 -28.57
N ILE A 592 -0.31 -13.82 -28.26
CA ILE A 592 0.91 -14.58 -28.56
C ILE A 592 0.92 -15.91 -27.80
N PHE A 593 0.55 -15.89 -26.53
CA PHE A 593 0.50 -17.08 -25.68
C PHE A 593 -0.51 -18.12 -26.19
N PHE A 594 -1.70 -17.71 -26.64
CA PHE A 594 -2.70 -18.61 -27.24
C PHE A 594 -2.20 -19.22 -28.56
N VAL A 595 -1.53 -18.44 -29.41
CA VAL A 595 -0.92 -18.96 -30.65
C VAL A 595 0.18 -19.97 -30.30
N TYR A 596 1.00 -19.69 -29.29
CA TYR A 596 2.01 -20.63 -28.80
C TYR A 596 1.38 -21.93 -28.26
N LEU A 597 0.30 -21.86 -27.48
CA LEU A 597 -0.42 -23.05 -27.00
C LEU A 597 -0.95 -23.89 -28.17
N TYR A 598 -1.52 -23.24 -29.19
CA TYR A 598 -1.97 -23.92 -30.40
C TYR A 598 -0.81 -24.61 -31.13
N GLN A 599 0.32 -23.92 -31.29
CA GLN A 599 1.53 -24.51 -31.90
C GLN A 599 2.07 -25.69 -31.09
N ARG A 600 2.07 -25.60 -29.76
CA ARG A 600 2.49 -26.70 -28.87
C ARG A 600 1.58 -27.92 -28.97
N TRP A 601 0.28 -27.70 -29.21
CA TRP A 601 -0.66 -28.79 -29.44
C TRP A 601 -0.49 -29.40 -30.85
N ALA A 602 -0.26 -28.58 -31.87
CA ALA A 602 -0.17 -29.01 -33.27
C ALA A 602 1.21 -29.59 -33.65
N TYR A 603 2.30 -29.19 -33.00
CA TYR A 603 3.68 -29.54 -33.35
C TYR A 603 4.38 -30.36 -32.26
N ARG A 604 5.43 -31.11 -32.63
CA ARG A 604 6.20 -31.93 -31.66
C ARG A 604 7.13 -31.07 -30.79
N ILE A 605 7.32 -31.48 -29.54
CA ILE A 605 8.27 -30.83 -28.61
C ILE A 605 9.69 -31.27 -28.96
N ASP A 606 10.56 -30.30 -29.19
CA ASP A 606 11.97 -30.50 -29.51
C ASP A 606 12.84 -30.14 -28.30
N TYR A 607 13.51 -31.15 -27.74
CA TYR A 607 14.37 -31.01 -26.56
C TYR A 607 15.78 -30.53 -26.90
N SER A 608 16.19 -30.63 -28.16
CA SER A 608 17.51 -30.18 -28.64
C SER A 608 17.55 -28.67 -28.91
N ARG A 609 16.38 -28.05 -29.06
CA ARG A 609 16.25 -26.62 -29.33
C ARG A 609 16.26 -25.81 -28.04
N VAL A 610 17.06 -24.76 -28.05
CA VAL A 610 17.05 -23.73 -27.03
C VAL A 610 15.79 -22.88 -27.20
N ASN A 611 15.02 -22.70 -26.12
CA ASN A 611 13.85 -21.84 -26.13
C ASN A 611 14.24 -20.35 -26.08
N GLU A 612 13.25 -19.46 -26.20
CA GLU A 612 13.43 -18.00 -26.25
C GLU A 612 14.10 -17.38 -24.99
N PHE A 613 14.30 -18.17 -23.92
CA PHE A 613 15.01 -17.79 -22.70
C PHE A 613 16.43 -18.36 -22.60
N GLY A 614 16.92 -19.00 -23.65
CA GLY A 614 18.24 -19.63 -23.61
C GLY A 614 18.26 -20.98 -22.89
N GLN A 615 17.11 -21.65 -22.72
CA GLN A 615 17.01 -22.94 -22.02
C GLN A 615 16.79 -24.10 -23.01
N GLY A 616 17.67 -25.10 -23.00
CA GLY A 616 17.51 -26.35 -23.76
C GLY A 616 16.89 -27.47 -22.90
N GLY A 617 16.30 -28.48 -23.53
CA GLY A 617 15.70 -29.63 -22.84
C GLY A 617 16.69 -30.71 -22.40
N GLU A 618 17.92 -30.68 -22.92
CA GLU A 618 18.94 -31.70 -22.61
C GLU A 618 19.51 -31.57 -21.19
N ASP A 619 19.67 -30.35 -20.68
CA ASP A 619 20.17 -30.09 -19.32
C ASP A 619 19.21 -30.67 -18.24
N GLU A 620 17.89 -30.55 -18.43
CA GLU A 620 16.89 -31.16 -17.53
C GLU A 620 16.80 -32.67 -17.72
N ALA A 621 16.97 -33.21 -18.94
CA ALA A 621 16.96 -34.65 -19.16
C ALA A 621 18.13 -35.37 -18.48
N VAL A 622 19.26 -34.68 -18.31
CA VAL A 622 20.42 -35.16 -17.53
C VAL A 622 20.15 -35.04 -16.03
N ASP A 623 19.62 -33.90 -15.55
CA ASP A 623 19.26 -33.69 -14.14
C ASP A 623 18.13 -34.64 -13.67
N ASP A 624 17.11 -34.92 -14.50
CA ASP A 624 16.03 -35.87 -14.22
C ASP A 624 16.52 -37.32 -14.23
N LYS A 625 17.50 -37.64 -15.09
CA LYS A 625 18.15 -38.97 -15.08
C LYS A 625 18.99 -39.14 -13.82
N GLU A 626 19.78 -38.14 -13.44
CA GLU A 626 20.54 -38.15 -12.18
C GLU A 626 19.63 -38.19 -10.95
N ALA A 627 18.50 -37.47 -10.96
CA ALA A 627 17.53 -37.48 -9.86
C ALA A 627 16.82 -38.83 -9.74
N LYS A 628 16.50 -39.47 -10.88
CA LYS A 628 15.96 -40.85 -10.91
C LYS A 628 17.00 -41.89 -10.51
N GLU A 629 18.27 -41.71 -10.84
CA GLU A 629 19.37 -42.56 -10.35
C GLU A 629 19.56 -42.41 -8.85
N LYS A 630 19.63 -41.17 -8.33
CA LYS A 630 19.72 -40.89 -6.88
C LYS A 630 18.50 -41.41 -6.09
N ALA A 631 17.30 -41.37 -6.69
CA ALA A 631 16.10 -41.97 -6.09
C ALA A 631 16.13 -43.50 -6.12
N LYS A 632 16.66 -44.12 -7.18
CA LYS A 632 16.88 -45.56 -7.26
C LYS A 632 17.95 -46.02 -6.26
N ASP A 633 19.04 -45.28 -6.11
CA ASP A 633 20.09 -45.59 -5.13
C ASP A 633 19.56 -45.50 -3.69
N LYS A 634 18.72 -44.50 -3.38
CA LYS A 634 18.01 -44.42 -2.09
C LYS A 634 17.05 -45.59 -1.87
N LEU A 635 16.29 -45.98 -2.88
CA LEU A 635 15.41 -47.16 -2.80
C LEU A 635 16.19 -48.46 -2.61
N VAL A 636 17.40 -48.58 -3.19
CA VAL A 636 18.28 -49.75 -3.01
C VAL A 636 18.94 -49.74 -1.63
N GLU A 637 19.25 -48.56 -1.06
CA GLU A 637 19.69 -48.42 0.34
C GLU A 637 18.58 -48.80 1.33
N ASP A 638 17.35 -48.34 1.11
CA ASP A 638 16.20 -48.62 1.98
C ASP A 638 15.84 -50.12 1.98
N VAL A 639 15.89 -50.79 0.82
CA VAL A 639 15.67 -52.25 0.70
C VAL A 639 16.81 -53.06 1.37
N LYS A 640 18.05 -52.57 1.33
CA LYS A 640 19.17 -53.18 2.07
C LYS A 640 19.09 -52.96 3.58
N ALA A 641 18.47 -51.86 4.03
CA ALA A 641 18.21 -51.59 5.44
C ALA A 641 17.12 -52.52 5.99
N GLU A 642 16.02 -52.73 5.26
CA GLU A 642 14.94 -53.66 5.65
C GLU A 642 15.39 -55.14 5.68
N ALA A 643 16.25 -55.56 4.76
CA ALA A 643 16.80 -56.92 4.74
C ALA A 643 17.74 -57.23 5.93
N LYS A 644 18.38 -56.20 6.52
CA LYS A 644 19.21 -56.35 7.73
C LYS A 644 18.39 -56.40 9.02
N THR A 645 17.18 -55.83 9.03
CA THR A 645 16.28 -55.89 10.20
C THR A 645 15.48 -57.19 10.29
N SER A 646 15.28 -57.92 9.19
CA SER A 646 14.52 -59.18 9.16
C SER A 646 15.28 -60.41 9.70
N SER A 647 16.61 -60.37 9.85
CA SER A 647 17.42 -61.52 10.26
C SER A 647 17.77 -61.56 11.75
N ALA A 648 17.32 -60.58 12.54
CA ALA A 648 17.64 -60.45 13.96
C ALA A 648 16.57 -60.97 14.94
N ASP A 649 15.36 -61.34 14.47
CA ASP A 649 14.25 -61.68 15.37
C ASP A 649 13.66 -63.08 15.09
N THR A 650 14.43 -64.11 15.44
CA THR A 650 13.87 -65.46 15.71
C THR A 650 14.50 -66.01 16.99
N GLY A 651 13.99 -65.54 18.13
CA GLY A 651 14.46 -65.95 19.45
C GLY A 651 13.35 -66.09 20.51
N LYS A 652 12.82 -67.32 20.63
CA LYS A 652 12.29 -67.96 21.88
C LYS A 652 11.21 -67.23 22.72
N ALA A 653 10.01 -67.81 22.76
CA ALA A 653 9.12 -67.81 23.93
C ALA A 653 8.36 -69.16 24.02
N LYS A 654 8.84 -70.16 24.77
CA LYS A 654 8.54 -70.51 26.19
C LYS A 654 7.08 -70.91 26.48
N LYS A 655 6.85 -72.24 26.54
CA LYS A 655 5.75 -72.95 27.26
C LYS A 655 5.65 -72.41 28.70
N ARG A 656 4.48 -72.31 29.37
CA ARG A 656 3.47 -73.35 29.66
C ARG A 656 2.30 -72.69 30.44
N LYS A 657 1.10 -73.27 30.32
CA LYS A 657 -0.09 -73.22 31.22
C LYS A 657 -0.36 -71.98 32.06
#